data_AF-A0A375BMA0-F1
#
_entry.id   AF-A0A375BMA0-F1
#
_cell.length_a   1.000
_cell.length_b   1.000
_cell.length_c   1.000
_cell.angle_alpha   90.00
_cell.angle_beta   90.00
_cell.angle_gamma   90.00
#
_symmetry.space_group_name_H-M   'P 1'
#
loop_
_entity.id
_entity.type
_entity.pdbx_description
1 polymer ?
#
loop_
_entity_poly.entity_id
_entity_poly.type
_entity_poly.pdbx_seq_one_letter_code
_entity_poly.pdbx_strand_id
1 'polypeptide(L)'
;MAPDEALIMEMPVKMAQGSARELAQHVAHEVAQDAAQEFDVFLTPVARPELGEIRIDEALFAVGRSELPFAAYPEALAAPLSRRHARIFAEHGAVYVADLGSKNGTRVNGAAVARQPARLSDGDEVAFGPALSFRVRLSPRAPLPGPPRVMLTLVPERHDVGLQPLHVEQFPYLISKGDDAFARFRDSYPHQVNYLSRRHAHVYLKGGIPFVEDLGSTNGTFVNGKRLADHGVPLDDGDLIAFGGNHFVYKAQVRYDGAGDATATRSLLQLPGTPDTPDTAGTPASSASSAAVAATPATPPARDDGDRTTFVGAPDSFLDIFCVDYAAHQDDEVNTEAEAQAAEATAAGDGARRPRGRAALLLAEAARLFGLDQPGRARRTARWGGALLLLALVAGAAVYWRGAPERAVQSRFAAGDHAGAAQAADSYLARHPDDIEVQAIGSEALLRAYVPDFAARLKAGDMAGADAVLVRLRQLSTHNAQARPLVAELDWVGRLERFTAPRGADAPIRLYTDETPMRQLLAYWNQDTAAHQRALGRIAADVPAFRDLYADALSDVRRLQNDASVYLAAIDRLNATIAAELGRDRPEALPPVLAEYRDKYPRLSGLERLQADLERYTGLMQALRARRPGQLVARLADSRFATPPFQAQLASLGPRLPPPQVAREYAGAARAWQQGDSTAALAALGQIRGGAWADDLARDLAHKQKVAAQYAALQAARGSRGYEDRLLDFYALLDADEDRYFAKAVEADVNGVRDSALRRARELMASALAAWKQYRANGVIGGEQRLEPGISPKFRAQARLLSQAQDDARQGMRIFTQLRAGESADLAQLAKVEQEIRAEAEQQRHALRELATVLDPAVLKAKLGLIGGEDTGKAPESAAPAPAPPSASGGKP
;
A
#
# COMPACT_ATOMS: atom_id res chain seq x y z
N MET A 1 -49.03 -35.39 -36.29
CA MET A 1 -47.96 -36.39 -36.27
C MET A 1 -46.92 -35.91 -35.27
N ALA A 2 -46.89 -36.53 -34.09
CA ALA A 2 -45.72 -36.56 -33.21
C ALA A 2 -44.73 -37.64 -33.73
N PRO A 3 -43.46 -37.65 -33.29
CA PRO A 3 -43.02 -38.26 -32.01
C PRO A 3 -42.06 -37.33 -31.23
N ASP A 4 -41.86 -37.31 -29.91
CA ASP A 4 -41.67 -38.28 -28.82
C ASP A 4 -40.42 -39.18 -28.91
N GLU A 5 -39.34 -38.79 -28.21
CA GLU A 5 -38.71 -39.61 -27.15
C GLU A 5 -37.67 -38.81 -26.34
N ALA A 6 -37.71 -39.03 -25.02
CA ALA A 6 -36.86 -38.45 -23.97
C ALA A 6 -35.60 -39.31 -23.71
N LEU A 7 -34.62 -38.78 -22.96
CA LEU A 7 -34.10 -39.32 -21.67
C LEU A 7 -32.56 -39.14 -21.43
N ILE A 8 -32.22 -38.31 -20.42
CA ILE A 8 -31.14 -38.38 -19.39
C ILE A 8 -29.63 -38.33 -19.80
N MET A 9 -28.92 -37.27 -19.35
CA MET A 9 -27.84 -37.34 -18.33
C MET A 9 -27.38 -35.94 -17.91
N GLU A 10 -27.79 -35.49 -16.72
CA GLU A 10 -27.09 -34.48 -15.92
C GLU A 10 -26.09 -35.18 -14.99
N MET A 11 -24.84 -34.70 -14.92
CA MET A 11 -23.93 -34.83 -13.77
C MET A 11 -22.95 -33.63 -13.71
N PRO A 12 -22.44 -33.26 -12.52
CA PRO A 12 -22.32 -31.85 -12.12
C PRO A 12 -20.89 -31.25 -12.14
N VAL A 13 -20.83 -29.95 -12.43
CA VAL A 13 -19.64 -29.07 -12.51
C VAL A 13 -19.08 -28.65 -11.13
N LYS A 14 -19.17 -29.50 -10.10
CA LYS A 14 -18.73 -29.13 -8.72
C LYS A 14 -17.31 -29.54 -8.33
N MET A 15 -16.56 -30.21 -9.20
CA MET A 15 -15.20 -30.72 -8.87
C MET A 15 -14.03 -29.87 -9.40
N ALA A 16 -14.30 -28.83 -10.21
CA ALA A 16 -13.23 -28.02 -10.84
C ALA A 16 -12.90 -26.71 -10.09
N GLN A 17 -13.71 -26.30 -9.11
CA GLN A 17 -13.50 -25.05 -8.35
C GLN A 17 -12.83 -25.27 -6.98
N GLY A 18 -12.80 -26.51 -6.47
CA GLY A 18 -12.05 -26.87 -5.26
C GLY A 18 -10.53 -26.90 -5.52
N SER A 19 -10.11 -27.57 -6.60
CA SER A 19 -8.69 -27.77 -6.89
C SER A 19 -7.93 -26.50 -7.27
N ALA A 20 -8.59 -25.52 -7.90
CA ALA A 20 -7.98 -24.23 -8.25
C ALA A 20 -7.80 -23.32 -7.02
N ARG A 21 -8.66 -23.47 -6.00
CA ARG A 21 -8.62 -22.68 -4.76
C ARG A 21 -7.60 -23.26 -3.76
N GLU A 22 -7.48 -24.59 -3.73
CA GLU A 22 -6.41 -25.30 -3.01
C GLU A 22 -5.03 -25.05 -3.65
N LEU A 23 -4.91 -25.06 -4.98
CA LEU A 23 -3.66 -24.68 -5.66
C LEU A 23 -3.30 -23.20 -5.42
N ALA A 24 -4.26 -22.29 -5.45
CA ALA A 24 -4.00 -20.87 -5.22
C ALA A 24 -3.66 -20.55 -3.76
N GLN A 25 -4.20 -21.31 -2.80
CA GLN A 25 -3.84 -21.22 -1.38
C GLN A 25 -2.48 -21.85 -1.09
N HIS A 26 -2.13 -22.97 -1.73
CA HIS A 26 -0.78 -23.55 -1.65
C HIS A 26 0.27 -22.60 -2.24
N VAL A 27 0.00 -22.02 -3.42
CA VAL A 27 0.92 -21.07 -4.08
C VAL A 27 1.00 -19.75 -3.29
N ALA A 28 -0.09 -19.26 -2.68
CA ALA A 28 -0.03 -18.06 -1.85
C ALA A 28 0.65 -18.28 -0.49
N HIS A 29 0.59 -19.51 0.07
CA HIS A 29 1.32 -19.88 1.28
C HIS A 29 2.82 -20.09 1.01
N GLU A 30 3.18 -20.67 -0.14
CA GLU A 30 4.58 -20.73 -0.63
C GLU A 30 5.14 -19.33 -0.91
N VAL A 31 4.40 -18.46 -1.59
CA VAL A 31 4.87 -17.11 -1.97
C VAL A 31 5.00 -16.16 -0.77
N ALA A 32 4.27 -16.39 0.33
CA ALA A 32 4.42 -15.63 1.57
C ALA A 32 5.57 -16.16 2.48
N GLN A 33 5.96 -17.42 2.34
CA GLN A 33 7.11 -17.99 3.05
C GLN A 33 8.45 -17.70 2.34
N ASP A 34 8.43 -17.47 1.03
CA ASP A 34 9.66 -17.31 0.23
C ASP A 34 10.25 -15.88 0.17
N ALA A 35 9.63 -14.88 0.80
CA ALA A 35 10.01 -13.48 0.59
C ALA A 35 10.85 -12.81 1.71
N ALA A 36 11.54 -13.53 2.60
CA ALA A 36 12.20 -12.86 3.74
C ALA A 36 13.54 -13.38 4.30
N GLN A 37 14.24 -14.36 3.72
CA GLN A 37 15.60 -14.71 4.20
C GLN A 37 16.56 -15.03 3.05
N GLU A 38 17.29 -14.03 2.56
CA GLU A 38 18.47 -14.21 1.69
C GLU A 38 19.66 -14.84 2.46
N PHE A 39 19.62 -14.82 3.80
CA PHE A 39 20.69 -15.27 4.66
C PHE A 39 20.17 -16.23 5.74
N ASP A 40 20.90 -17.33 5.99
CA ASP A 40 20.79 -18.06 7.25
C ASP A 40 21.52 -17.25 8.33
N VAL A 41 20.87 -17.06 9.48
CA VAL A 41 21.47 -16.40 10.64
C VAL A 41 21.93 -17.47 11.61
N PHE A 42 23.21 -17.45 11.98
CA PHE A 42 23.77 -18.33 12.99
C PHE A 42 24.19 -17.54 14.21
N LEU A 43 23.84 -18.02 15.39
CA LEU A 43 24.31 -17.51 16.67
C LEU A 43 25.27 -18.53 17.28
N THR A 44 26.56 -18.23 17.23
CA THR A 44 27.60 -19.05 17.84
C THR A 44 27.89 -18.56 19.25
N PRO A 45 27.72 -19.36 20.32
CA PRO A 45 28.02 -18.92 21.68
C PRO A 45 29.47 -18.44 21.83
N VAL A 46 29.69 -17.26 22.41
CA VAL A 46 31.04 -16.67 22.55
C VAL A 46 31.77 -17.23 23.77
N ALA A 47 31.07 -17.31 24.91
CA ALA A 47 31.68 -17.74 26.17
C ALA A 47 31.55 -19.24 26.45
N ARG A 48 30.67 -19.94 25.74
CA ARG A 48 30.22 -21.31 26.06
C ARG A 48 29.95 -22.16 24.81
N PRO A 49 31.01 -22.58 24.09
CA PRO A 49 30.86 -23.32 22.84
C PRO A 49 30.11 -24.66 23.01
N GLU A 50 30.03 -25.21 24.23
CA GLU A 50 29.27 -26.42 24.56
C GLU A 50 27.75 -26.29 24.35
N LEU A 51 27.21 -25.07 24.26
CA LEU A 51 25.77 -24.84 24.04
C LEU A 51 25.33 -25.07 22.59
N GLY A 52 26.29 -25.29 21.69
CA GLY A 52 26.04 -25.49 20.27
C GLY A 52 25.63 -24.20 19.54
N GLU A 53 25.80 -24.22 18.22
CA GLU A 53 25.35 -23.14 17.35
C GLU A 53 23.83 -23.16 17.17
N ILE A 54 23.20 -22.00 17.28
CA ILE A 54 21.79 -21.83 16.95
C ILE A 54 21.69 -21.36 15.51
N ARG A 55 21.08 -22.17 14.64
CA ARG A 55 20.67 -21.73 13.31
C ARG A 55 19.25 -21.18 13.40
N ILE A 56 19.06 -19.97 12.91
CA ILE A 56 17.74 -19.35 12.77
C ILE A 56 17.33 -19.53 11.31
N ASP A 57 16.35 -20.39 11.09
CA ASP A 57 15.76 -20.70 9.79
C ASP A 57 14.33 -20.16 9.63
N GLU A 58 13.76 -19.63 10.72
CA GLU A 58 12.47 -18.95 10.77
C GLU A 58 12.59 -17.44 10.57
N ALA A 59 11.57 -16.83 9.97
CA ALA A 59 11.55 -15.38 9.68
C ALA A 59 11.51 -14.50 10.95
N LEU A 60 11.00 -15.05 12.07
CA LEU A 60 10.87 -14.38 13.35
C LEU A 60 11.23 -15.34 14.48
N PHE A 61 12.44 -15.22 15.03
CA PHE A 61 12.97 -16.08 16.07
C PHE A 61 12.75 -15.49 17.46
N ALA A 62 12.08 -16.25 18.32
CA ALA A 62 11.76 -15.82 19.68
C ALA A 62 12.87 -16.20 20.67
N VAL A 63 13.33 -15.22 21.45
CA VAL A 63 14.33 -15.43 22.51
C VAL A 63 13.65 -15.29 23.87
N GLY A 64 13.72 -16.34 24.68
CA GLY A 64 13.16 -16.32 26.03
C GLY A 64 13.43 -17.61 26.78
N ARG A 65 13.32 -17.58 28.12
CA ARG A 65 13.63 -18.76 28.97
C ARG A 65 12.75 -19.99 28.72
N SER A 66 11.61 -19.80 28.05
CA SER A 66 10.64 -20.86 27.73
C SER A 66 10.64 -21.20 26.24
N GLU A 67 11.49 -20.55 25.45
CA GLU A 67 11.63 -20.80 24.01
C GLU A 67 12.85 -21.70 23.77
N LEU A 68 12.73 -22.64 22.84
CA LEU A 68 13.88 -23.44 22.40
C LEU A 68 14.84 -22.57 21.55
N PRO A 69 16.16 -22.82 21.62
CA PRO A 69 16.84 -23.83 22.43
C PRO A 69 17.10 -23.38 23.89
N PHE A 70 16.81 -22.14 24.26
CA PHE A 70 17.12 -21.58 25.58
C PHE A 70 16.43 -22.29 26.75
N ALA A 71 15.22 -22.84 26.52
CA ALA A 71 14.50 -23.64 27.50
C ALA A 71 15.21 -24.97 27.85
N ALA A 72 16.08 -25.47 26.96
CA ALA A 72 16.87 -26.68 27.17
C ALA A 72 18.23 -26.39 27.85
N TYR A 73 18.60 -25.12 28.02
CA TYR A 73 19.82 -24.76 28.73
C TYR A 73 19.69 -25.01 30.23
N PRO A 74 20.81 -25.28 30.94
CA PRO A 74 20.81 -25.40 32.40
C PRO A 74 20.08 -24.23 33.06
N GLU A 75 19.31 -24.50 34.12
CA GLU A 75 18.45 -23.52 34.77
C GLU A 75 19.20 -22.24 35.18
N ALA A 76 20.46 -22.35 35.60
CA ALA A 76 21.30 -21.20 35.93
C ALA A 76 21.53 -20.21 34.76
N LEU A 77 21.45 -20.69 33.51
CA LEU A 77 21.59 -19.89 32.29
C LEU A 77 20.25 -19.41 31.73
N ALA A 78 19.20 -20.23 31.87
CA ALA A 78 17.86 -19.88 31.40
C ALA A 78 17.14 -18.91 32.36
N ALA A 79 17.36 -19.02 33.68
CA ALA A 79 16.67 -18.21 34.69
C ALA A 79 16.89 -16.68 34.55
N PRO A 80 18.08 -16.18 34.14
CA PRO A 80 18.28 -14.77 33.82
C PRO A 80 17.53 -14.28 32.56
N LEU A 81 17.04 -15.16 31.70
CA LEU A 81 16.21 -14.75 30.56
C LEU A 81 14.77 -14.46 31.02
N SER A 82 14.12 -13.51 30.36
CA SER A 82 12.69 -13.27 30.54
C SER A 82 11.92 -14.31 29.73
N ARG A 83 10.66 -14.59 30.09
CA ARG A 83 9.79 -15.49 29.29
C ARG A 83 9.70 -15.05 27.84
N ARG A 84 9.57 -13.73 27.64
CA ARG A 84 9.70 -13.05 26.35
C ARG A 84 10.86 -12.05 26.52
N HIS A 85 12.05 -12.40 26.06
CA HIS A 85 13.25 -11.59 26.28
C HIS A 85 13.52 -10.69 25.07
N ALA A 86 13.68 -11.29 23.89
CA ALA A 86 13.93 -10.56 22.65
C ALA A 86 13.31 -11.28 21.45
N ARG A 87 13.36 -10.64 20.28
CA ARG A 87 13.06 -11.25 18.98
C ARG A 87 14.13 -10.90 17.97
N ILE A 88 14.52 -11.88 17.15
CA ILE A 88 15.38 -11.68 15.99
C ILE A 88 14.52 -11.87 14.74
N PHE A 89 14.65 -10.98 13.76
CA PHE A 89 13.87 -11.07 12.52
C PHE A 89 14.65 -10.47 11.35
N ALA A 90 14.31 -10.90 10.13
CA ALA A 90 14.86 -10.35 8.90
C ALA A 90 13.79 -9.50 8.19
N GLU A 91 14.16 -8.29 7.77
CA GLU A 91 13.28 -7.37 7.04
C GLU A 91 14.10 -6.59 6.01
N HIS A 92 13.60 -6.46 4.78
CA HIS A 92 14.26 -5.72 3.68
C HIS A 92 15.74 -6.12 3.44
N GLY A 93 16.08 -7.40 3.61
CA GLY A 93 17.46 -7.90 3.41
C GLY A 93 18.44 -7.59 4.56
N ALA A 94 17.95 -7.13 5.72
CA ALA A 94 18.75 -6.92 6.92
C ALA A 94 18.17 -7.66 8.13
N VAL A 95 19.03 -8.07 9.06
CA VAL A 95 18.64 -8.76 10.29
C VAL A 95 18.59 -7.77 11.45
N TYR A 96 17.60 -7.90 12.32
CA TYR A 96 17.38 -7.03 13.47
C TYR A 96 17.12 -7.85 14.73
N VAL A 97 17.47 -7.27 15.88
CA VAL A 97 17.08 -7.76 17.21
C VAL A 97 16.32 -6.69 17.98
N ALA A 98 15.19 -7.07 18.58
CA ALA A 98 14.36 -6.20 19.39
C ALA A 98 14.20 -6.76 20.80
N ASP A 99 14.50 -5.95 21.82
CA ASP A 99 14.23 -6.30 23.21
C ASP A 99 12.73 -6.12 23.51
N LEU A 100 12.11 -7.11 24.16
CA LEU A 100 10.67 -7.12 24.45
C LEU A 100 10.33 -6.60 25.86
N GLY A 101 11.18 -5.75 26.43
CA GLY A 101 11.07 -5.28 27.81
C GLY A 101 11.64 -6.29 28.79
N SER A 102 12.77 -6.91 28.44
CA SER A 102 13.40 -7.94 29.26
C SER A 102 13.95 -7.37 30.57
N LYS A 103 13.96 -8.17 31.63
CA LYS A 103 14.42 -7.74 32.96
C LYS A 103 15.92 -7.40 32.98
N ASN A 104 16.72 -8.14 32.22
CA ASN A 104 18.18 -8.05 32.22
C ASN A 104 18.75 -7.36 30.96
N GLY A 105 17.89 -6.99 30.01
CA GLY A 105 18.24 -6.28 28.78
C GLY A 105 18.92 -7.15 27.72
N THR A 106 18.75 -6.74 26.46
CA THR A 106 19.49 -7.23 25.29
C THR A 106 20.56 -6.23 24.90
N ARG A 107 21.75 -6.71 24.50
CA ARG A 107 22.87 -5.87 24.05
C ARG A 107 23.41 -6.33 22.70
N VAL A 108 23.85 -5.38 21.87
CA VAL A 108 24.59 -5.65 20.63
C VAL A 108 25.92 -4.90 20.73
N ASN A 109 27.04 -5.62 20.61
CA ASN A 109 28.40 -5.11 20.78
C ASN A 109 28.59 -4.30 22.07
N GLY A 110 27.96 -4.74 23.17
CA GLY A 110 27.98 -4.08 24.49
C GLY A 110 26.98 -2.93 24.67
N ALA A 111 26.45 -2.36 23.59
CA ALA A 111 25.42 -1.32 23.64
C ALA A 111 24.03 -1.92 23.90
N ALA A 112 23.24 -1.33 24.80
CA ALA A 112 21.89 -1.80 25.10
C ALA A 112 20.94 -1.51 23.94
N VAL A 113 20.14 -2.51 23.55
CA VAL A 113 19.05 -2.33 22.58
C VAL A 113 17.94 -1.53 23.26
N ALA A 114 17.70 -0.32 22.78
CA ALA A 114 16.69 0.59 23.33
C ALA A 114 15.27 0.20 22.83
N ARG A 115 14.29 1.12 22.90
CA ARG A 115 12.90 0.87 22.44
C ARG A 115 12.78 0.55 20.94
N GLN A 116 13.81 0.79 20.14
CA GLN A 116 13.84 0.49 18.70
C GLN A 116 14.72 -0.74 18.43
N PRO A 117 14.37 -1.59 17.44
CA PRO A 117 15.18 -2.74 17.04
C PRO A 117 16.60 -2.32 16.62
N ALA A 118 17.61 -3.05 17.08
CA ALA A 118 18.99 -2.85 16.65
C ALA A 118 19.30 -3.75 15.45
N ARG A 119 19.93 -3.20 14.41
CA ARG A 119 20.39 -3.98 13.26
C ARG A 119 21.57 -4.88 13.68
N LEU A 120 21.54 -6.14 13.24
CA LEU A 120 22.61 -7.11 13.37
C LEU A 120 23.38 -7.25 12.04
N SER A 121 24.70 -7.20 12.13
CA SER A 121 25.62 -7.43 11.02
C SER A 121 26.42 -8.72 11.26
N ASP A 122 27.00 -9.26 10.18
CA ASP A 122 27.93 -10.40 10.29
C ASP A 122 29.11 -10.03 11.22
N GLY A 123 29.40 -10.90 12.18
CA GLY A 123 30.44 -10.72 13.19
C GLY A 123 30.01 -10.01 14.48
N ASP A 124 28.81 -9.43 14.55
CA ASP A 124 28.34 -8.73 15.75
C ASP A 124 28.17 -9.68 16.95
N GLU A 125 28.44 -9.20 18.16
CA GLU A 125 28.15 -9.94 19.39
C GLU A 125 26.81 -9.48 19.99
N VAL A 126 25.82 -10.37 20.01
CA VAL A 126 24.53 -10.16 20.68
C VAL A 126 24.49 -10.87 22.02
N ALA A 127 24.08 -10.19 23.08
CA ALA A 127 23.97 -10.73 24.42
C ALA A 127 22.54 -10.60 24.98
N PHE A 128 22.04 -11.69 25.56
CA PHE A 128 20.73 -11.79 26.20
C PHE A 128 20.92 -11.95 27.71
N GLY A 129 20.75 -10.84 28.45
CA GLY A 129 21.13 -10.78 29.86
C GLY A 129 22.65 -10.94 30.09
N PRO A 130 23.07 -11.22 31.33
CA PRO A 130 24.49 -11.16 31.72
C PRO A 130 25.31 -12.41 31.34
N ALA A 131 24.67 -13.53 30.99
CA ALA A 131 25.32 -14.84 30.95
C ALA A 131 25.37 -15.50 29.55
N LEU A 132 24.62 -14.96 28.59
CA LEU A 132 24.48 -15.55 27.25
C LEU A 132 24.88 -14.51 26.21
N SER A 133 26.03 -14.70 25.57
CA SER A 133 26.46 -13.91 24.42
C SER A 133 26.80 -14.81 23.23
N PHE A 134 26.44 -14.32 22.04
CA PHE A 134 26.52 -15.04 20.79
C PHE A 134 27.13 -14.14 19.72
N ARG A 135 28.01 -14.70 18.90
CA ARG A 135 28.50 -14.07 17.69
C ARG A 135 27.55 -14.38 16.55
N VAL A 136 27.08 -13.34 15.88
CA VAL A 136 26.21 -13.42 14.71
C VAL A 136 27.06 -13.77 13.49
N ARG A 137 26.62 -14.75 12.72
CA ARG A 137 27.14 -15.02 11.38
C ARG A 137 25.97 -15.00 10.40
N LEU A 138 26.10 -14.24 9.31
CA LEU A 138 25.14 -14.16 8.22
C LEU A 138 25.72 -14.88 7.00
N SER A 139 25.13 -16.01 6.61
CA SER A 139 25.57 -16.75 5.41
C SER A 139 24.48 -16.70 4.34
N PRO A 140 24.81 -16.42 3.06
CA PRO A 140 23.86 -16.57 1.97
C PRO A 140 23.22 -17.96 1.98
N ARG A 141 21.90 -18.02 1.92
CA ARG A 141 21.15 -19.28 2.02
C ARG A 141 21.35 -20.09 0.73
N ALA A 142 22.00 -21.25 0.83
CA ALA A 142 22.02 -22.21 -0.26
C ALA A 142 20.62 -22.83 -0.42
N PRO A 143 20.13 -23.09 -1.64
CA PRO A 143 18.82 -23.75 -1.84
C PRO A 143 18.80 -25.09 -1.10
N LEU A 144 17.97 -25.20 -0.06
CA LEU A 144 17.83 -26.43 0.72
C LEU A 144 16.92 -27.41 -0.03
N PRO A 145 17.21 -28.73 0.00
CA PRO A 145 16.21 -29.75 -0.28
C PRO A 145 15.04 -29.58 0.71
N GLY A 146 13.81 -29.83 0.23
CA GLY A 146 12.57 -29.54 0.97
C GLY A 146 12.54 -30.16 2.38
N PRO A 147 11.76 -29.55 3.31
CA PRO A 147 11.70 -30.01 4.69
C PRO A 147 11.25 -31.47 4.78
N PRO A 148 11.79 -32.27 5.71
CA PRO A 148 11.38 -33.65 5.91
C PRO A 148 9.88 -33.69 6.17
N ARG A 149 9.17 -34.60 5.49
CA ARG A 149 7.74 -34.80 5.72
C ARG A 149 7.59 -35.50 7.07
N VAL A 150 7.00 -34.81 8.03
CA VAL A 150 6.62 -35.38 9.33
C VAL A 150 5.31 -36.12 9.13
N MET A 151 5.31 -37.41 9.42
CA MET A 151 4.11 -38.23 9.45
C MET A 151 3.85 -38.64 10.89
N LEU A 152 2.81 -38.05 11.49
CA LEU A 152 2.35 -38.42 12.82
C LEU A 152 1.16 -39.37 12.69
N THR A 153 1.26 -40.56 13.29
CA THR A 153 0.12 -41.47 13.44
C THR A 153 -0.21 -41.63 14.91
N LEU A 154 -1.42 -41.26 15.31
CA LEU A 154 -1.94 -41.54 16.65
C LEU A 154 -2.58 -42.93 16.62
N VAL A 155 -1.92 -43.92 17.19
CA VAL A 155 -2.40 -45.31 17.23
C VAL A 155 -3.20 -45.54 18.50
N PRO A 156 -4.45 -46.05 18.46
CA PRO A 156 -5.25 -46.22 19.65
C PRO A 156 -4.58 -47.19 20.63
N GLU A 157 -4.52 -46.83 21.90
CA GLU A 157 -4.05 -47.75 22.94
C GLU A 157 -5.10 -48.83 23.22
N ARG A 158 -6.39 -48.46 23.14
CA ARG A 158 -7.52 -49.35 23.39
C ARG A 158 -8.06 -49.97 22.11
N HIS A 159 -7.90 -51.29 21.99
CA HIS A 159 -8.31 -52.05 20.79
C HIS A 159 -9.71 -52.68 20.95
N ASP A 160 -10.25 -52.68 22.17
CA ASP A 160 -11.52 -53.29 22.56
C ASP A 160 -12.75 -52.44 22.19
N VAL A 161 -12.55 -51.15 21.91
CA VAL A 161 -13.61 -50.16 21.62
C VAL A 161 -13.67 -49.74 20.14
N GLY A 162 -12.89 -50.39 19.26
CA GLY A 162 -12.95 -50.16 17.82
C GLY A 162 -12.40 -48.81 17.35
N LEU A 163 -11.57 -48.14 18.16
CA LEU A 163 -10.86 -46.92 17.77
C LEU A 163 -9.95 -47.20 16.56
N GLN A 164 -9.86 -46.23 15.65
CA GLN A 164 -8.98 -46.31 14.48
C GLN A 164 -7.75 -45.40 14.63
N PRO A 165 -6.60 -45.76 14.04
CA PRO A 165 -5.46 -44.85 13.94
C PRO A 165 -5.82 -43.53 13.26
N LEU A 166 -5.32 -42.43 13.82
CA LEU A 166 -5.44 -41.10 13.21
C LEU A 166 -4.13 -40.79 12.50
N HIS A 167 -4.19 -40.68 11.19
CA HIS A 167 -3.05 -40.28 10.37
C HIS A 167 -3.09 -38.76 10.20
N VAL A 168 -2.16 -38.08 10.87
CA VAL A 168 -1.99 -36.63 10.81
C VAL A 168 -0.93 -36.33 9.76
N GLU A 169 -1.40 -36.09 8.54
CA GLU A 169 -0.56 -35.75 7.38
C GLU A 169 -0.54 -34.25 7.08
N GLN A 170 -1.45 -33.49 7.69
CA GLN A 170 -1.59 -32.04 7.53
C GLN A 170 -1.60 -31.37 8.90
N PHE A 171 -0.85 -30.27 9.01
CA PHE A 171 -0.73 -29.51 10.25
C PHE A 171 -1.12 -28.04 9.99
N PRO A 172 -1.86 -27.38 10.91
CA PRO A 172 -2.36 -27.93 12.17
C PRO A 172 -3.55 -28.88 12.00
N TYR A 173 -3.64 -29.91 12.84
CA TYR A 173 -4.75 -30.85 12.91
C TYR A 173 -5.57 -30.61 14.18
N LEU A 174 -6.87 -30.31 14.02
CA LEU A 174 -7.76 -29.99 15.13
C LEU A 174 -8.45 -31.25 15.68
N ILE A 175 -8.28 -31.51 16.97
CA ILE A 175 -9.06 -32.49 17.71
C ILE A 175 -10.38 -31.85 18.13
N SER A 176 -11.47 -32.38 17.57
CA SER A 176 -12.82 -31.87 17.77
C SER A 176 -13.83 -32.99 17.94
N LYS A 177 -14.83 -32.77 18.81
CA LYS A 177 -16.02 -33.65 18.92
C LYS A 177 -16.84 -33.79 17.62
N GLY A 178 -16.61 -32.89 16.67
CA GLY A 178 -17.24 -32.89 15.35
C GLY A 178 -16.44 -33.59 14.26
N ASP A 179 -15.18 -33.95 14.49
CA ASP A 179 -14.37 -34.69 13.52
C ASP A 179 -14.89 -36.13 13.38
N ASP A 180 -15.02 -36.63 12.15
CA ASP A 180 -15.50 -37.98 11.84
C ASP A 180 -14.76 -39.06 12.62
N ALA A 181 -13.47 -38.86 12.92
CA ALA A 181 -12.67 -39.74 13.76
C ALA A 181 -13.30 -40.03 15.14
N PHE A 182 -13.95 -39.03 15.73
CA PHE A 182 -14.55 -39.12 17.07
C PHE A 182 -16.08 -39.16 17.00
N ALA A 183 -16.71 -38.38 16.12
CA ALA A 183 -18.15 -38.24 16.00
C ALA A 183 -18.85 -39.57 15.64
N ARG A 184 -18.16 -40.48 14.93
CA ARG A 184 -18.69 -41.82 14.60
C ARG A 184 -19.04 -42.67 15.82
N PHE A 185 -18.44 -42.37 16.98
CA PHE A 185 -18.71 -43.07 18.23
C PHE A 185 -19.89 -42.48 19.00
N ARG A 186 -20.57 -41.45 18.48
CA ARG A 186 -21.67 -40.77 19.18
C ARG A 186 -22.85 -41.71 19.46
N ASP A 187 -23.11 -42.66 18.57
CA ASP A 187 -24.21 -43.63 18.75
C ASP A 187 -23.84 -44.76 19.73
N SER A 188 -22.56 -45.14 19.80
CA SER A 188 -22.08 -46.26 20.61
C SER A 188 -21.58 -45.84 22.00
N TYR A 189 -20.98 -44.65 22.10
CA TYR A 189 -20.34 -44.08 23.29
C TYR A 189 -20.62 -42.56 23.41
N PRO A 190 -21.90 -42.13 23.53
CA PRO A 190 -22.28 -40.72 23.49
C PRO A 190 -21.57 -39.85 24.52
N HIS A 191 -21.47 -40.32 25.78
CA HIS A 191 -20.79 -39.60 26.85
C HIS A 191 -19.31 -39.38 26.58
N GLN A 192 -18.64 -40.35 25.95
CA GLN A 192 -17.21 -40.26 25.66
C GLN A 192 -16.94 -39.20 24.59
N VAL A 193 -17.79 -39.13 23.57
CA VAL A 193 -17.71 -38.07 22.54
C VAL A 193 -18.07 -36.70 23.13
N ASN A 194 -19.01 -36.63 24.07
CA ASN A 194 -19.39 -35.40 24.75
C ASN A 194 -18.33 -34.88 25.73
N TYR A 195 -17.33 -35.70 26.09
CA TYR A 195 -16.16 -35.27 26.85
C TYR A 195 -15.12 -34.53 26.00
N LEU A 196 -15.22 -34.63 24.66
CA LEU A 196 -14.43 -33.81 23.75
C LEU A 196 -15.11 -32.47 23.52
N SER A 197 -14.30 -31.43 23.41
CA SER A 197 -14.77 -30.08 23.09
C SER A 197 -14.76 -29.86 21.58
N ARG A 198 -15.49 -28.85 21.10
CA ARG A 198 -15.49 -28.48 19.66
C ARG A 198 -14.13 -27.97 19.19
N ARG A 199 -13.38 -27.34 20.08
CA ARG A 199 -11.96 -26.98 19.94
C ARG A 199 -11.24 -27.61 21.14
N HIS A 200 -10.97 -28.91 21.08
CA HIS A 200 -10.43 -29.62 22.25
C HIS A 200 -8.91 -29.43 22.36
N ALA A 201 -8.19 -29.84 21.33
CA ALA A 201 -6.76 -29.66 21.22
C ALA A 201 -6.39 -29.50 19.74
N HIS A 202 -5.19 -29.03 19.45
CA HIS A 202 -4.64 -29.11 18.10
C HIS A 202 -3.22 -29.65 18.11
N VAL A 203 -2.85 -30.30 17.01
CA VAL A 203 -1.49 -30.75 16.76
C VAL A 203 -0.90 -29.91 15.64
N TYR A 204 0.26 -29.30 15.85
CA TYR A 204 0.90 -28.42 14.87
C TYR A 204 2.40 -28.69 14.74
N LEU A 205 3.03 -28.28 13.64
CA LEU A 205 4.48 -28.37 13.50
C LEU A 205 5.15 -27.07 13.94
N LYS A 206 6.16 -27.17 14.80
CA LYS A 206 7.10 -26.08 15.13
C LYS A 206 8.51 -26.58 14.89
N GLY A 207 9.24 -25.98 13.94
CA GLY A 207 10.59 -26.41 13.58
C GLY A 207 10.67 -27.86 13.07
N GLY A 208 9.62 -28.35 12.38
CA GLY A 208 9.54 -29.73 11.91
C GLY A 208 9.24 -30.76 13.01
N ILE A 209 8.95 -30.34 14.25
CA ILE A 209 8.58 -31.23 15.36
C ILE A 209 7.06 -31.09 15.60
N PRO A 210 6.31 -32.19 15.77
CA PRO A 210 4.89 -32.12 16.13
C PRO A 210 4.72 -31.70 17.59
N PHE A 211 3.84 -30.73 17.83
CA PHE A 211 3.43 -30.24 19.14
C PHE A 211 1.94 -30.47 19.31
N VAL A 212 1.49 -30.79 20.52
CA VAL A 212 0.07 -30.80 20.90
C VAL A 212 -0.19 -29.72 21.94
N GLU A 213 -1.29 -29.00 21.76
CA GLU A 213 -1.73 -27.94 22.69
C GLU A 213 -3.22 -28.06 22.95
N ASP A 214 -3.60 -27.97 24.22
CA ASP A 214 -4.99 -27.93 24.66
C ASP A 214 -5.58 -26.53 24.41
N LEU A 215 -6.77 -26.47 23.81
CA LEU A 215 -7.40 -25.21 23.42
C LEU A 215 -8.40 -24.71 24.48
N GLY A 216 -8.16 -25.03 25.75
CA GLY A 216 -9.04 -24.72 26.87
C GLY A 216 -10.21 -25.69 26.97
N SER A 217 -9.96 -26.98 26.74
CA SER A 217 -11.00 -27.99 26.74
C SER A 217 -11.57 -28.25 28.13
N THR A 218 -12.86 -28.57 28.18
CA THR A 218 -13.60 -28.79 29.44
C THR A 218 -12.96 -29.89 30.30
N ASN A 219 -12.53 -31.00 29.67
CA ASN A 219 -11.98 -32.17 30.35
C ASN A 219 -10.46 -32.30 30.23
N GLY A 220 -9.79 -31.42 29.48
CA GLY A 220 -8.35 -31.39 29.30
C GLY A 220 -7.78 -32.44 28.33
N THR A 221 -6.57 -32.14 27.86
CA THR A 221 -5.68 -33.03 27.11
C THR A 221 -4.51 -33.45 27.99
N PHE A 222 -4.07 -34.71 27.88
CA PHE A 222 -2.99 -35.27 28.70
C PHE A 222 -1.93 -35.90 27.82
N VAL A 223 -0.65 -35.68 28.13
CA VAL A 223 0.50 -36.38 27.51
C VAL A 223 1.27 -37.11 28.60
N ASN A 224 1.46 -38.43 28.42
CA ASN A 224 2.10 -39.34 29.39
C ASN A 224 1.53 -39.20 30.81
N GLY A 225 0.20 -39.08 30.91
CA GLY A 225 -0.54 -38.94 32.17
C GLY A 225 -0.47 -37.54 32.82
N LYS A 226 0.22 -36.56 32.20
CA LYS A 226 0.28 -35.19 32.68
C LYS A 226 -0.67 -34.30 31.87
N ARG A 227 -1.57 -33.61 32.56
CA ARG A 227 -2.49 -32.64 31.93
C ARG A 227 -1.69 -31.48 31.35
N LEU A 228 -1.96 -31.14 30.09
CA LEU A 228 -1.37 -29.98 29.44
C LEU A 228 -1.86 -28.68 30.09
N ALA A 229 -0.98 -27.68 30.17
CA ALA A 229 -1.33 -26.32 30.56
C ALA A 229 -1.55 -25.45 29.30
N ASP A 230 -1.63 -24.13 29.43
CA ASP A 230 -1.90 -23.16 28.34
C ASP A 230 -0.76 -23.03 27.30
N HIS A 231 0.06 -24.06 27.07
CA HIS A 231 1.12 -24.05 26.07
C HIS A 231 1.29 -25.43 25.42
N GLY A 232 1.73 -25.44 24.16
CA GLY A 232 2.01 -26.67 23.44
C GLY A 232 3.20 -27.45 23.99
N VAL A 233 3.08 -28.77 23.97
CA VAL A 233 4.12 -29.74 24.37
C VAL A 233 4.56 -30.54 23.14
N PRO A 234 5.87 -30.72 22.91
CA PRO A 234 6.37 -31.53 21.80
C PRO A 234 5.93 -32.99 21.97
N LEU A 235 5.65 -33.66 20.85
CA LEU A 235 5.30 -35.08 20.79
C LEU A 235 6.48 -35.87 20.22
N ASP A 236 6.96 -36.82 21.01
CA ASP A 236 7.96 -37.79 20.60
C ASP A 236 7.31 -39.10 20.15
N ASP A 237 8.07 -39.90 19.39
CA ASP A 237 7.65 -41.25 19.02
C ASP A 237 7.44 -42.10 20.29
N GLY A 238 6.23 -42.61 20.44
CA GLY A 238 5.81 -43.46 21.54
C GLY A 238 5.05 -42.77 22.67
N ASP A 239 4.87 -41.45 22.64
CA ASP A 239 4.13 -40.69 23.66
C ASP A 239 2.65 -41.10 23.73
N LEU A 240 2.10 -41.20 24.94
CA LEU A 240 0.67 -41.48 25.15
C LEU A 240 -0.10 -40.17 25.30
N ILE A 241 -1.09 -39.95 24.45
CA ILE A 241 -1.93 -38.76 24.42
C ILE A 241 -3.37 -39.17 24.72
N ALA A 242 -4.03 -38.50 25.66
CA ALA A 242 -5.43 -38.73 26.00
C ALA A 242 -6.25 -37.44 25.85
N PHE A 243 -7.44 -37.57 25.25
CA PHE A 243 -8.37 -36.46 25.03
C PHE A 243 -9.67 -36.67 25.82
N GLY A 244 -9.98 -35.76 26.73
CA GLY A 244 -11.23 -35.76 27.51
C GLY A 244 -11.44 -36.93 28.49
N GLY A 245 -10.45 -37.81 28.64
CA GLY A 245 -10.48 -38.95 29.58
C GLY A 245 -9.80 -40.21 29.02
N ASN A 246 -10.11 -41.37 29.62
CA ASN A 246 -9.44 -42.66 29.33
C ASN A 246 -10.01 -43.41 28.11
N HIS A 247 -10.93 -42.80 27.35
CA HIS A 247 -11.54 -43.45 26.18
C HIS A 247 -10.73 -43.19 24.91
N PHE A 248 -10.42 -41.92 24.61
CA PHE A 248 -9.64 -41.53 23.44
C PHE A 248 -8.16 -41.41 23.79
N VAL A 249 -7.50 -42.54 24.03
CA VAL A 249 -6.07 -42.63 24.33
C VAL A 249 -5.32 -43.20 23.15
N TYR A 250 -4.28 -42.49 22.72
CA TYR A 250 -3.49 -42.82 21.54
C TYR A 250 -2.00 -42.77 21.86
N LYS A 251 -1.24 -43.69 21.26
CA LYS A 251 0.21 -43.64 21.21
C LYS A 251 0.66 -42.94 19.94
N ALA A 252 1.41 -41.85 20.07
CA ALA A 252 2.02 -41.15 18.96
C ALA A 252 3.08 -42.02 18.29
N GLN A 253 3.05 -42.09 16.97
CA GLN A 253 4.13 -42.63 16.15
C GLN A 253 4.59 -41.52 15.22
N VAL A 254 5.81 -41.04 15.42
CA VAL A 254 6.35 -39.90 14.67
C VAL A 254 7.43 -40.43 13.72
N ARG A 255 7.16 -40.34 12.42
CA ARG A 255 8.14 -40.69 11.37
C ARG A 255 8.53 -39.44 10.59
N TYR A 256 9.81 -39.34 10.29
CA TYR A 256 10.36 -38.30 9.43
C TYR A 256 10.77 -38.98 8.12
N ASP A 257 10.06 -38.71 7.02
CA ASP A 257 10.44 -39.25 5.72
C ASP A 257 11.52 -38.34 5.10
N GLY A 258 12.74 -38.87 5.06
CA GLY A 258 13.88 -38.27 4.38
C GLY A 258 14.10 -39.00 3.06
N ALA A 259 14.14 -38.24 1.96
CA ALA A 259 14.42 -38.75 0.63
C ALA A 259 15.65 -39.67 0.62
N GLY A 260 15.39 -40.98 0.57
CA GLY A 260 16.36 -42.01 0.27
C GLY A 260 15.93 -42.72 -1.01
N ASP A 261 16.34 -42.19 -2.17
CA ASP A 261 16.93 -43.00 -3.25
C ASP A 261 17.46 -42.11 -4.39
N ALA A 262 18.73 -41.71 -4.26
CA ALA A 262 19.63 -41.53 -5.39
C ALA A 262 20.98 -42.10 -4.99
N THR A 263 21.22 -43.33 -5.46
CA THR A 263 22.41 -44.14 -5.21
C THR A 263 23.64 -43.58 -5.94
N ALA A 264 24.81 -43.82 -5.34
CA ALA A 264 26.21 -43.70 -5.84
C ALA A 264 26.88 -42.32 -5.63
N THR A 265 27.96 -42.16 -4.85
CA THR A 265 29.15 -43.01 -4.74
C THR A 265 29.83 -42.89 -3.38
N ARG A 266 30.02 -44.06 -2.77
CA ARG A 266 30.98 -44.46 -1.75
C ARG A 266 32.35 -43.76 -1.85
N SER A 267 32.77 -43.06 -0.79
CA SER A 267 34.14 -43.24 -0.29
C SER A 267 34.20 -43.03 1.21
N LEU A 268 34.90 -43.94 1.85
CA LEU A 268 35.02 -44.16 3.28
C LEU A 268 36.03 -43.18 3.91
N LEU A 269 35.73 -42.76 5.14
CA LEU A 269 36.65 -42.59 6.27
C LEU A 269 38.14 -42.38 5.95
N GLN A 270 38.68 -41.18 6.26
CA GLN A 270 39.87 -41.08 7.13
C GLN A 270 40.08 -39.64 7.68
N LEU A 271 40.10 -39.49 9.01
CA LEU A 271 40.72 -38.36 9.73
C LEU A 271 42.26 -38.52 9.73
N PRO A 272 43.04 -37.42 9.75
CA PRO A 272 43.54 -36.86 11.03
C PRO A 272 43.56 -35.30 11.02
N GLY A 273 43.40 -34.59 12.14
CA GLY A 273 44.33 -34.51 13.27
C GLY A 273 45.28 -33.30 13.09
N THR A 274 45.15 -32.29 13.95
CA THR A 274 46.00 -31.08 14.05
C THR A 274 47.39 -31.40 14.66
N PRO A 275 48.23 -30.40 14.99
CA PRO A 275 49.21 -29.69 14.17
C PRO A 275 50.67 -29.97 14.60
N ASP A 276 51.66 -29.75 13.74
CA ASP A 276 53.05 -29.52 14.17
C ASP A 276 53.74 -28.53 13.23
N THR A 277 54.47 -27.58 13.83
CA THR A 277 55.49 -26.71 13.21
C THR A 277 56.84 -27.07 13.87
N PRO A 278 58.02 -26.61 13.40
CA PRO A 278 58.37 -25.83 12.20
C PRO A 278 59.49 -26.50 11.37
N ASP A 279 59.83 -25.93 10.20
CA ASP A 279 61.12 -25.26 9.94
C ASP A 279 61.61 -25.33 8.47
N THR A 280 62.24 -24.23 8.05
CA THR A 280 63.19 -24.03 6.94
C THR A 280 62.78 -24.03 5.44
N ALA A 281 62.81 -22.80 4.90
CA ALA A 281 63.61 -22.33 3.75
C ALA A 281 63.32 -22.81 2.31
N GLY A 282 62.93 -21.85 1.45
CA GLY A 282 63.12 -21.93 -0.01
C GLY A 282 62.18 -21.04 -0.84
N THR A 283 62.58 -19.80 -1.12
CA THR A 283 62.13 -18.96 -2.26
C THR A 283 63.24 -19.02 -3.34
N PRO A 284 63.10 -18.59 -4.63
CA PRO A 284 62.03 -17.80 -5.25
C PRO A 284 61.67 -18.14 -6.74
N ALA A 285 60.64 -17.44 -7.28
CA ALA A 285 60.51 -16.84 -8.63
C ALA A 285 59.04 -16.88 -9.12
N SER A 286 58.34 -15.74 -9.21
CA SER A 286 58.17 -14.84 -10.38
C SER A 286 57.28 -15.48 -11.47
N SER A 287 56.20 -14.88 -11.99
CA SER A 287 56.02 -13.49 -12.44
C SER A 287 54.57 -13.11 -12.79
N ALA A 288 54.26 -11.82 -12.56
CA ALA A 288 53.35 -10.89 -13.29
C ALA A 288 51.82 -11.16 -13.31
N SER A 289 50.92 -10.32 -12.78
CA SER A 289 50.68 -8.85 -12.81
C SER A 289 49.97 -8.32 -14.07
N SER A 290 48.72 -7.89 -13.89
CA SER A 290 48.19 -6.57 -14.25
C SER A 290 46.80 -6.40 -13.59
N ALA A 291 46.30 -5.23 -13.18
CA ALA A 291 46.85 -3.93 -12.84
C ALA A 291 45.77 -3.22 -12.00
N ALA A 292 46.21 -2.49 -10.98
CA ALA A 292 45.38 -1.60 -10.16
C ALA A 292 45.17 -0.25 -10.86
N VAL A 293 44.07 0.46 -10.55
CA VAL A 293 44.09 1.90 -10.25
C VAL A 293 42.97 2.24 -9.24
N ALA A 294 43.36 2.97 -8.19
CA ALA A 294 42.55 3.52 -7.12
C ALA A 294 41.88 4.86 -7.50
N ALA A 295 40.80 5.24 -6.81
CA ALA A 295 40.59 6.62 -6.32
C ALA A 295 39.39 6.74 -5.36
N THR A 296 39.55 7.73 -4.46
CA THR A 296 38.84 8.18 -3.25
C THR A 296 37.43 8.79 -3.47
N PRO A 297 36.70 9.28 -2.43
CA PRO A 297 35.25 9.12 -2.30
C PRO A 297 34.43 10.39 -2.62
N ALA A 298 33.14 10.20 -2.89
CA ALA A 298 32.16 11.28 -2.97
C ALA A 298 30.90 10.92 -2.15
N THR A 299 30.58 11.74 -1.16
CA THR A 299 29.23 11.98 -0.57
C THR A 299 28.49 12.97 -1.51
N PRO A 300 27.14 13.13 -1.62
CA PRO A 300 26.01 12.88 -0.68
C PRO A 300 24.76 12.27 -1.41
N PRO A 301 23.47 12.30 -0.94
CA PRO A 301 22.88 12.92 0.25
C PRO A 301 21.92 12.07 1.10
N ALA A 302 21.61 12.64 2.25
CA ALA A 302 20.64 12.22 3.24
C ALA A 302 19.27 11.88 2.63
N ARG A 303 18.68 10.77 3.12
CA ARG A 303 17.24 10.54 3.09
C ARG A 303 16.74 10.39 4.52
N ASP A 304 15.75 11.20 4.78
CA ASP A 304 14.91 11.29 5.97
C ASP A 304 13.90 10.13 5.88
N ASP A 305 14.20 9.01 6.52
CA ASP A 305 13.27 7.89 6.66
C ASP A 305 12.54 8.04 8.00
N GLY A 306 11.36 8.64 7.92
CA GLY A 306 10.42 8.75 9.02
C GLY A 306 9.91 7.39 9.46
N ASP A 307 10.16 7.10 10.73
CA ASP A 307 9.60 6.02 11.54
C ASP A 307 8.14 5.68 11.17
N ARG A 308 7.91 4.44 10.71
CA ARG A 308 6.60 3.79 10.76
C ARG A 308 6.76 2.35 11.24
N THR A 309 6.82 2.19 12.55
CA THR A 309 6.63 0.90 13.20
C THR A 309 5.24 0.89 13.82
N THR A 310 4.27 0.22 13.19
CA THR A 310 2.97 -0.06 13.79
C THR A 310 2.99 -1.49 14.28
N PHE A 311 3.27 -1.69 15.57
CA PHE A 311 3.10 -2.98 16.22
C PHE A 311 1.73 -3.06 16.91
N VAL A 312 0.96 -4.07 16.53
CA VAL A 312 -0.27 -4.49 17.19
C VAL A 312 0.11 -5.12 18.54
N GLY A 313 -0.33 -4.49 19.62
CA GLY A 313 -0.07 -4.89 20.99
C GLY A 313 -1.25 -5.62 21.63
N ALA A 314 -1.48 -6.87 21.27
CA ALA A 314 -2.05 -7.96 22.09
C ALA A 314 -2.37 -9.17 21.20
N PRO A 315 -2.15 -10.42 21.65
CA PRO A 315 -2.43 -11.63 20.88
C PRO A 315 -3.85 -12.13 21.19
N ASP A 316 -4.70 -12.17 20.17
CA ASP A 316 -5.71 -13.23 20.09
C ASP A 316 -5.24 -14.19 19.00
N SER A 317 -5.34 -15.48 19.32
CA SER A 317 -4.83 -16.62 18.54
C SER A 317 -5.16 -16.48 17.05
N PHE A 318 -4.13 -16.63 16.21
CA PHE A 318 -4.14 -16.49 14.75
C PHE A 318 -5.02 -17.53 14.00
N LEU A 319 -5.95 -18.20 14.69
CA LEU A 319 -6.74 -19.33 14.20
C LEU A 319 -8.26 -19.07 14.06
N ASP A 320 -8.71 -17.82 14.09
CA ASP A 320 -10.12 -17.49 13.78
C ASP A 320 -10.39 -17.29 12.27
N ILE A 321 -9.42 -17.59 11.40
CA ILE A 321 -9.52 -17.39 9.93
C ILE A 321 -10.17 -18.60 9.20
N PHE A 322 -10.30 -19.78 9.83
CA PHE A 322 -10.66 -21.03 9.14
C PHE A 322 -11.94 -21.74 9.62
N CYS A 323 -12.85 -21.10 10.35
CA CYS A 323 -14.08 -21.77 10.81
C CYS A 323 -15.32 -21.30 10.04
N VAL A 324 -15.85 -22.20 9.20
CA VAL A 324 -17.17 -22.10 8.56
C VAL A 324 -18.26 -22.48 9.57
N ASP A 325 -19.36 -21.73 9.58
CA ASP A 325 -20.53 -21.92 10.44
C ASP A 325 -21.20 -23.30 10.30
N TYR A 326 -21.54 -23.93 11.43
CA TYR A 326 -22.65 -24.89 11.53
C TYR A 326 -23.42 -24.72 12.84
N ALA A 327 -24.74 -24.92 12.73
CA ALA A 327 -25.77 -24.55 13.69
C ALA A 327 -26.04 -25.59 14.82
N ALA A 328 -26.67 -25.07 15.89
CA ALA A 328 -27.45 -25.72 16.96
C ALA A 328 -26.72 -26.54 18.06
N HIS A 329 -27.31 -26.49 19.26
CA HIS A 329 -26.72 -26.69 20.59
C HIS A 329 -26.52 -28.14 21.07
N GLN A 330 -25.44 -28.37 21.85
CA GLN A 330 -25.37 -29.22 23.06
C GLN A 330 -24.06 -28.95 23.84
N ASP A 331 -24.18 -28.70 25.15
CA ASP A 331 -23.06 -28.38 26.06
C ASP A 331 -22.19 -29.63 26.36
N ASP A 332 -20.88 -29.43 26.56
CA ASP A 332 -19.91 -30.49 26.84
C ASP A 332 -20.15 -31.09 28.24
N GLU A 333 -20.08 -32.43 28.37
CA GLU A 333 -20.24 -33.10 29.67
C GLU A 333 -18.91 -33.09 30.45
N VAL A 334 -18.96 -32.96 31.77
CA VAL A 334 -17.77 -32.98 32.64
C VAL A 334 -17.46 -34.42 33.07
N ASN A 335 -16.25 -34.87 32.81
CA ASN A 335 -15.74 -36.17 33.22
C ASN A 335 -15.12 -36.09 34.63
N THR A 336 -15.83 -36.61 35.63
CA THR A 336 -15.39 -36.57 37.04
C THR A 336 -14.15 -37.43 37.33
N GLU A 337 -13.83 -38.42 36.49
CA GLU A 337 -12.60 -39.23 36.61
C GLU A 337 -11.37 -38.44 36.12
N ALA A 338 -11.52 -37.55 35.14
CA ALA A 338 -10.46 -36.67 34.66
C ALA A 338 -10.11 -35.58 35.70
N GLU A 339 -11.11 -35.07 36.43
CA GLU A 339 -10.91 -34.18 37.58
C GLU A 339 -10.18 -34.89 38.73
N ALA A 340 -10.48 -36.18 38.98
CA ALA A 340 -9.82 -36.97 40.02
C ALA A 340 -8.33 -37.23 39.71
N GLN A 341 -7.96 -37.46 38.44
CA GLN A 341 -6.56 -37.59 38.02
C GLN A 341 -5.80 -36.26 38.08
N ALA A 342 -6.46 -35.14 37.77
CA ALA A 342 -5.90 -33.80 37.96
C ALA A 342 -5.69 -33.49 39.46
N ALA A 343 -6.60 -33.96 40.33
CA ALA A 343 -6.50 -33.84 41.78
C ALA A 343 -5.42 -34.75 42.38
N GLU A 344 -5.25 -36.00 41.92
CA GLU A 344 -4.18 -36.90 42.39
C GLU A 344 -2.77 -36.42 42.00
N ALA A 345 -2.62 -35.80 40.83
CA ALA A 345 -1.36 -35.19 40.40
C ALA A 345 -1.02 -33.86 41.11
N THR A 346 -2.01 -33.20 41.73
CA THR A 346 -1.84 -31.93 42.46
C THR A 346 -1.98 -32.05 43.98
N ALA A 347 -2.40 -33.20 44.52
CA ALA A 347 -2.61 -33.45 45.94
C ALA A 347 -1.40 -34.08 46.67
N ALA A 348 -0.17 -33.72 46.27
CA ALA A 348 1.03 -33.88 47.08
C ALA A 348 1.54 -32.49 47.52
N GLY A 349 0.77 -31.78 48.34
CA GLY A 349 1.19 -30.47 48.85
C GLY A 349 0.10 -29.72 49.61
N ASP A 350 0.19 -29.79 50.94
CA ASP A 350 -0.34 -28.88 51.94
C ASP A 350 -1.85 -28.78 52.26
N GLY A 351 -2.11 -28.97 53.56
CA GLY A 351 -3.42 -29.03 54.17
C GLY A 351 -3.99 -27.69 54.64
N ALA A 352 -5.30 -27.58 54.44
CA ALA A 352 -6.35 -26.96 55.26
C ALA A 352 -6.00 -25.85 56.29
N ARG A 353 -6.75 -24.73 56.21
CA ARG A 353 -7.47 -24.10 57.35
C ARG A 353 -8.45 -22.99 56.91
N ARG A 354 -9.69 -23.03 57.41
CA ARG A 354 -10.76 -22.00 57.29
C ARG A 354 -10.80 -21.13 58.57
N PRO A 355 -11.18 -19.84 58.51
CA PRO A 355 -11.63 -19.10 59.69
C PRO A 355 -13.15 -18.79 59.69
N ARG A 356 -13.74 -18.81 60.90
CA ARG A 356 -15.15 -18.53 61.24
C ARG A 356 -15.39 -17.05 61.60
N GLY A 357 -16.65 -16.62 61.45
CA GLY A 357 -17.09 -15.22 61.39
C GLY A 357 -17.19 -14.42 62.70
N ARG A 358 -17.22 -13.09 62.53
CA ARG A 358 -17.14 -12.03 63.55
C ARG A 358 -18.47 -11.31 63.85
N ALA A 359 -19.62 -11.85 63.47
CA ALA A 359 -20.92 -11.19 63.71
C ALA A 359 -21.55 -11.49 65.09
N ALA A 360 -20.95 -12.37 65.90
CA ALA A 360 -21.54 -12.84 67.16
C ALA A 360 -21.05 -12.11 68.44
N LEU A 361 -20.19 -11.08 68.32
CA LEU A 361 -19.61 -10.39 69.48
C LEU A 361 -20.07 -8.94 69.66
N LEU A 362 -20.84 -8.38 68.71
CA LEU A 362 -21.34 -6.99 68.79
C LEU A 362 -22.77 -6.86 69.34
N LEU A 363 -23.49 -7.96 69.52
CA LEU A 363 -24.86 -7.96 70.05
C LEU A 363 -24.95 -8.21 71.57
N ALA A 364 -23.82 -8.42 72.24
CA ALA A 364 -23.77 -8.71 73.68
C ALA A 364 -23.48 -7.49 74.58
N GLU A 365 -23.13 -6.33 74.01
CA GLU A 365 -22.74 -5.12 74.77
C GLU A 365 -23.79 -4.00 74.77
N ALA A 366 -24.75 -4.02 73.84
CA ALA A 366 -25.78 -2.97 73.74
C ALA A 366 -26.89 -3.07 74.82
N ALA A 367 -27.07 -4.24 75.44
CA ALA A 367 -28.12 -4.46 76.45
C ALA A 367 -27.70 -4.07 77.88
N ARG A 368 -26.42 -3.73 78.13
CA ARG A 368 -25.93 -3.31 79.46
C ARG A 368 -25.86 -1.80 79.67
N LEU A 369 -26.18 -1.00 78.65
CA LEU A 369 -26.14 0.47 78.69
C LEU A 369 -27.50 1.15 78.96
N PHE A 370 -28.62 0.40 78.99
CA PHE A 370 -29.97 0.95 79.18
C PHE A 370 -30.67 0.48 80.45
N GLY A 371 -29.94 0.44 81.57
CA GLY A 371 -30.46 0.08 82.89
C GLY A 371 -31.85 0.67 83.20
N LEU A 372 -32.85 -0.20 83.16
CA LEU A 372 -34.23 0.08 83.55
C LEU A 372 -34.63 -0.92 84.61
N ASP A 373 -34.24 -0.64 85.85
CA ASP A 373 -34.88 -1.25 87.01
C ASP A 373 -34.84 -0.27 88.19
N GLN A 374 -35.93 0.51 88.34
CA GLN A 374 -36.58 0.92 89.61
C GLN A 374 -37.52 2.13 89.43
N PRO A 375 -38.69 2.14 90.12
CA PRO A 375 -39.75 3.13 89.91
C PRO A 375 -39.55 4.35 90.82
N GLY A 376 -39.35 5.53 90.22
CA GLY A 376 -39.37 6.78 91.01
C GLY A 376 -38.62 7.95 90.40
N ARG A 377 -39.10 8.48 89.25
CA ARG A 377 -38.96 9.89 88.79
C ARG A 377 -39.58 10.07 87.39
N ALA A 378 -40.86 9.71 87.27
CA ALA A 378 -41.59 9.58 86.01
C ALA A 378 -42.05 10.89 85.31
N ARG A 379 -41.40 12.05 85.50
CA ARG A 379 -41.81 13.29 84.81
C ARG A 379 -40.71 14.11 84.13
N ARG A 380 -39.43 13.85 84.41
CA ARG A 380 -38.30 14.46 83.67
C ARG A 380 -37.68 13.49 82.66
N THR A 381 -37.56 12.20 82.99
CA THR A 381 -37.04 11.17 82.07
C THR A 381 -37.99 10.90 80.89
N ALA A 382 -39.30 11.05 81.07
CA ALA A 382 -40.28 10.93 79.98
C ALA A 382 -40.21 12.09 78.96
N ARG A 383 -39.85 13.31 79.39
CA ARG A 383 -39.67 14.47 78.48
C ARG A 383 -38.37 14.38 77.68
N TRP A 384 -37.27 13.96 78.31
CA TRP A 384 -36.01 13.73 77.63
C TRP A 384 -36.04 12.49 76.74
N GLY A 385 -36.69 11.40 77.17
CA GLY A 385 -36.91 10.20 76.36
C GLY A 385 -37.83 10.48 75.15
N GLY A 386 -38.91 11.25 75.33
CA GLY A 386 -39.75 11.71 74.23
C GLY A 386 -39.01 12.63 73.26
N ALA A 387 -38.17 13.55 73.75
CA ALA A 387 -37.35 14.41 72.90
C ALA A 387 -36.27 13.62 72.13
N LEU A 388 -35.63 12.62 72.74
CA LEU A 388 -34.66 11.74 72.08
C LEU A 388 -35.31 10.85 71.02
N LEU A 389 -36.51 10.35 71.28
CA LEU A 389 -37.27 9.53 70.34
C LEU A 389 -37.83 10.38 69.18
N LEU A 390 -38.21 11.63 69.44
CA LEU A 390 -38.60 12.58 68.41
C LEU A 390 -37.39 13.07 67.60
N LEU A 391 -36.23 13.27 68.22
CA LEU A 391 -34.97 13.56 67.53
C LEU A 391 -34.52 12.35 66.70
N ALA A 392 -34.69 11.12 67.19
CA ALA A 392 -34.41 9.90 66.44
C ALA A 392 -35.41 9.69 65.30
N LEU A 393 -36.69 10.04 65.47
CA LEU A 393 -37.69 10.04 64.40
C LEU A 393 -37.42 11.13 63.36
N VAL A 394 -37.00 12.33 63.78
CA VAL A 394 -36.63 13.43 62.88
C VAL A 394 -35.30 13.12 62.18
N ALA A 395 -34.32 12.52 62.85
CA ALA A 395 -33.08 12.05 62.26
C ALA A 395 -33.34 10.85 61.32
N GLY A 396 -34.20 9.92 61.70
CA GLY A 396 -34.65 8.80 60.87
C GLY A 396 -35.42 9.28 59.65
N ALA A 397 -36.31 10.27 59.80
CA ALA A 397 -37.00 10.93 58.70
C ALA A 397 -36.03 11.75 57.84
N ALA A 398 -35.03 12.41 58.41
CA ALA A 398 -34.01 13.14 57.65
C ALA A 398 -33.09 12.20 56.86
N VAL A 399 -32.74 11.04 57.41
CA VAL A 399 -32.01 9.96 56.71
C VAL A 399 -32.90 9.33 55.63
N TYR A 400 -34.18 9.08 55.93
CA TYR A 400 -35.16 8.59 54.96
C TYR A 400 -35.34 9.58 53.79
N TRP A 401 -35.47 10.88 54.07
CA TRP A 401 -35.63 11.91 53.05
C TRP A 401 -34.33 12.19 52.28
N ARG A 402 -33.15 12.00 52.89
CA ARG A 402 -31.85 12.07 52.19
C ARG A 402 -31.67 10.96 51.16
N GLY A 403 -32.14 9.74 51.41
CA GLY A 403 -32.13 8.64 50.45
C GLY A 403 -33.38 8.57 49.55
N ALA A 404 -34.26 9.58 49.57
CA ALA A 404 -35.45 9.61 48.72
C ALA A 404 -35.16 9.63 47.20
N PRO A 405 -34.16 10.37 46.68
CA PRO A 405 -33.91 10.41 45.24
C PRO A 405 -33.25 9.12 44.72
N GLU A 406 -32.40 8.45 45.51
CA GLU A 406 -31.84 7.13 45.20
C GLU A 406 -32.95 6.06 45.08
N ARG A 407 -33.86 6.01 46.07
CA ARG A 407 -35.02 5.12 46.06
C ARG A 407 -36.02 5.44 44.95
N ALA A 408 -36.05 6.68 44.47
CA ALA A 408 -36.86 7.04 43.32
C ALA A 408 -36.31 6.44 42.02
N VAL A 409 -34.98 6.30 41.89
CA VAL A 409 -34.35 5.59 40.76
C VAL A 409 -34.68 4.10 40.83
N GLN A 410 -34.42 3.47 41.98
CA GLN A 410 -34.68 2.04 42.19
C GLN A 410 -36.17 1.68 42.02
N SER A 411 -37.08 2.49 42.57
CA SER A 411 -38.53 2.20 42.49
C SER A 411 -39.08 2.35 41.08
N ARG A 412 -38.65 3.36 40.31
CA ARG A 412 -39.02 3.52 38.90
C ARG A 412 -38.45 2.41 38.04
N PHE A 413 -37.20 2.00 38.29
CA PHE A 413 -36.57 0.90 37.58
C PHE A 413 -37.31 -0.42 37.83
N ALA A 414 -37.62 -0.72 39.10
CA ALA A 414 -38.40 -1.91 39.48
C ALA A 414 -39.82 -1.89 38.91
N ALA A 415 -40.40 -0.70 38.69
CA ALA A 415 -41.71 -0.54 38.05
C ALA A 415 -41.68 -0.66 36.52
N GLY A 416 -40.51 -0.84 35.89
CA GLY A 416 -40.36 -0.92 34.44
C GLY A 416 -40.37 0.42 33.70
N ASP A 417 -40.45 1.56 34.41
CA ASP A 417 -40.32 2.90 33.83
C ASP A 417 -38.83 3.24 33.60
N HIS A 418 -38.24 2.59 32.60
CA HIS A 418 -36.82 2.73 32.29
C HIS A 418 -36.45 4.17 31.86
N ALA A 419 -37.33 4.86 31.12
CA ALA A 419 -37.08 6.24 30.69
C ALA A 419 -37.11 7.23 31.87
N GLY A 420 -38.08 7.10 32.78
CA GLY A 420 -38.17 7.91 33.99
C GLY A 420 -37.09 7.56 35.03
N ALA A 421 -36.63 6.31 35.07
CA ALA A 421 -35.50 5.87 35.89
C ALA A 421 -34.17 6.45 35.39
N ALA A 422 -33.92 6.45 34.07
CA ALA A 422 -32.71 7.04 33.49
C ALA A 422 -32.60 8.55 33.75
N GLN A 423 -33.72 9.29 33.62
CA GLN A 423 -33.77 10.73 33.91
C GLN A 423 -33.55 11.03 35.40
N ALA A 424 -34.15 10.22 36.28
CA ALA A 424 -33.95 10.35 37.72
C ALA A 424 -32.50 10.04 38.12
N ALA A 425 -31.89 9.02 37.49
CA ALA A 425 -30.50 8.64 37.72
C ALA A 425 -29.53 9.75 37.30
N ASP A 426 -29.66 10.33 36.10
CA ASP A 426 -28.78 11.44 35.67
C ASP A 426 -28.91 12.67 36.60
N SER A 427 -30.14 13.03 37.00
CA SER A 427 -30.40 14.14 37.93
C SER A 427 -29.86 13.89 39.36
N TYR A 428 -29.76 12.63 39.77
CA TYR A 428 -29.15 12.23 41.04
C TYR A 428 -27.61 12.25 40.94
N LEU A 429 -27.06 11.65 39.89
CA LEU A 429 -25.62 11.57 39.66
C LEU A 429 -24.98 12.95 39.41
N ALA A 430 -25.74 13.93 38.92
CA ALA A 430 -25.31 15.33 38.88
C ALA A 430 -24.89 15.90 40.25
N ARG A 431 -25.45 15.35 41.34
CA ARG A 431 -25.12 15.72 42.72
C ARG A 431 -24.26 14.67 43.43
N HIS A 432 -24.29 13.42 42.95
CA HIS A 432 -23.62 12.27 43.54
C HIS A 432 -22.88 11.46 42.46
N PRO A 433 -21.81 12.01 41.86
CA PRO A 433 -21.20 11.44 40.66
C PRO A 433 -20.54 10.08 40.90
N ASP A 434 -20.11 9.75 42.13
CA ASP A 434 -19.36 8.53 42.45
C ASP A 434 -20.23 7.36 42.94
N ASP A 435 -21.56 7.50 42.89
CA ASP A 435 -22.49 6.46 43.32
C ASP A 435 -22.57 5.31 42.29
N ILE A 436 -21.82 4.23 42.56
CA ILE A 436 -21.67 3.09 41.64
C ILE A 436 -23.00 2.37 41.39
N GLU A 437 -23.88 2.29 42.39
CA GLU A 437 -25.14 1.56 42.28
C GLU A 437 -26.12 2.32 41.39
N VAL A 438 -26.26 3.64 41.60
CA VAL A 438 -27.11 4.47 40.74
C VAL A 438 -26.52 4.64 39.34
N GLN A 439 -25.19 4.65 39.18
CA GLN A 439 -24.56 4.57 37.86
C GLN A 439 -24.94 3.29 37.13
N ALA A 440 -24.90 2.13 37.79
CA ALA A 440 -25.22 0.84 37.18
C ALA A 440 -26.71 0.77 36.76
N ILE A 441 -27.63 1.05 37.69
CA ILE A 441 -29.07 1.06 37.43
C ILE A 441 -29.43 2.10 36.38
N GLY A 442 -28.85 3.30 36.47
CA GLY A 442 -29.07 4.38 35.50
C GLY A 442 -28.59 4.02 34.10
N SER A 443 -27.45 3.32 33.99
CA SER A 443 -26.94 2.84 32.69
C SER A 443 -27.87 1.81 32.07
N GLU A 444 -28.29 0.81 32.85
CA GLU A 444 -29.20 -0.23 32.37
C GLU A 444 -30.57 0.34 31.97
N ALA A 445 -31.13 1.22 32.80
CA ALA A 445 -32.38 1.92 32.52
C ALA A 445 -32.29 2.73 31.21
N LEU A 446 -31.19 3.44 31.01
CA LEU A 446 -30.95 4.23 29.82
C LEU A 446 -30.91 3.36 28.56
N LEU A 447 -30.17 2.24 28.61
CA LEU A 447 -30.06 1.31 27.49
C LEU A 447 -31.42 0.70 27.14
N ARG A 448 -32.12 0.15 28.13
CA ARG A 448 -33.44 -0.49 27.94
C ARG A 448 -34.49 0.47 27.38
N ALA A 449 -34.42 1.76 27.74
CA ALA A 449 -35.39 2.76 27.30
C ALA A 449 -35.20 3.20 25.84
N TYR A 450 -33.96 3.33 25.37
CA TYR A 450 -33.69 4.06 24.11
C TYR A 450 -32.97 3.24 23.04
N VAL A 451 -32.21 2.20 23.40
CA VAL A 451 -31.48 1.36 22.42
C VAL A 451 -32.41 0.61 21.47
N PRO A 452 -33.60 0.09 21.88
CA PRO A 452 -34.51 -0.55 20.95
C PRO A 452 -34.98 0.36 19.81
N ASP A 453 -35.32 1.63 20.10
CA ASP A 453 -35.72 2.61 19.07
C ASP A 453 -34.54 2.98 18.18
N PHE A 454 -33.35 3.16 18.76
CA PHE A 454 -32.12 3.38 18.00
C PHE A 454 -31.85 2.24 16.99
N ALA A 455 -31.90 0.99 17.45
CA ALA A 455 -31.66 -0.18 16.60
C ALA A 455 -32.72 -0.31 15.49
N ALA A 456 -34.00 -0.09 15.82
CA ALA A 456 -35.09 -0.13 14.85
C ALA A 456 -34.94 0.94 13.75
N ARG A 457 -34.53 2.16 14.11
CA ARG A 457 -34.30 3.25 13.15
C ARG A 457 -33.13 3.00 12.22
N LEU A 458 -32.00 2.50 12.76
CA LEU A 458 -30.86 2.10 11.93
C LEU A 458 -31.26 1.00 10.92
N LYS A 459 -31.97 -0.03 11.39
CA LYS A 459 -32.48 -1.10 10.52
C LYS A 459 -33.46 -0.60 9.44
N ALA A 460 -34.22 0.45 9.73
CA ALA A 460 -35.11 1.10 8.78
C ALA A 460 -34.40 2.09 7.82
N GLY A 461 -33.09 2.33 7.99
CA GLY A 461 -32.34 3.33 7.24
C GLY A 461 -32.63 4.79 7.66
N ASP A 462 -33.36 5.01 8.75
CA ASP A 462 -33.67 6.34 9.31
C ASP A 462 -32.48 6.86 10.14
N MET A 463 -31.42 7.26 9.44
CA MET A 463 -30.17 7.75 10.06
C MET A 463 -30.41 9.02 10.88
N ALA A 464 -31.29 9.91 10.41
CA ALA A 464 -31.60 11.17 11.10
C ALA A 464 -32.36 10.91 12.41
N GLY A 465 -33.30 9.97 12.42
CA GLY A 465 -33.98 9.55 13.64
C GLY A 465 -33.03 8.85 14.62
N ALA A 466 -32.15 7.96 14.13
CA ALA A 466 -31.14 7.31 14.98
C ALA A 466 -30.21 8.33 15.65
N ASP A 467 -29.79 9.37 14.92
CA ASP A 467 -29.00 10.48 15.47
C ASP A 467 -29.76 11.25 16.56
N ALA A 468 -31.07 11.47 16.39
CA ALA A 468 -31.90 12.11 17.42
C ALA A 468 -31.97 11.28 18.72
N VAL A 469 -32.05 9.95 18.60
CA VAL A 469 -32.00 9.04 19.77
C VAL A 469 -30.62 9.10 20.44
N LEU A 470 -29.53 9.12 19.68
CA LEU A 470 -28.17 9.27 20.22
C LEU A 470 -27.98 10.60 20.95
N VAL A 471 -28.54 11.71 20.44
CA VAL A 471 -28.53 13.00 21.14
C VAL A 471 -29.22 12.87 22.50
N ARG A 472 -30.36 12.16 22.57
CA ARG A 472 -31.06 11.93 23.84
C ARG A 472 -30.26 11.05 24.80
N LEU A 473 -29.66 9.97 24.31
CA LEU A 473 -28.77 9.09 25.08
C LEU A 473 -27.58 9.85 25.66
N ARG A 474 -26.95 10.73 24.89
CA ARG A 474 -25.84 11.59 25.35
C ARG A 474 -26.29 12.56 26.45
N GLN A 475 -27.44 13.21 26.26
CA GLN A 475 -27.99 14.12 27.27
C GLN A 475 -28.20 13.43 28.61
N LEU A 476 -28.80 12.24 28.61
CA LEU A 476 -29.14 11.48 29.82
C LEU A 476 -27.99 10.62 30.38
N SER A 477 -26.82 10.64 29.75
CA SER A 477 -25.61 9.99 30.26
C SER A 477 -24.57 10.98 30.74
N THR A 478 -24.81 12.29 30.63
CA THR A 478 -23.84 13.35 30.93
C THR A 478 -23.15 13.16 32.29
N HIS A 479 -23.93 12.83 33.33
CA HIS A 479 -23.42 12.66 34.70
C HIS A 479 -23.13 11.20 35.06
N ASN A 480 -23.38 10.25 34.16
CA ASN A 480 -23.20 8.83 34.42
C ASN A 480 -21.90 8.31 33.77
N ALA A 481 -20.86 8.08 34.59
CA ALA A 481 -19.56 7.60 34.11
C ALA A 481 -19.61 6.22 33.44
N GLN A 482 -20.52 5.33 33.85
CA GLN A 482 -20.67 4.00 33.25
C GLN A 482 -21.47 4.01 31.94
N ALA A 483 -22.43 4.93 31.80
CA ALA A 483 -23.26 5.02 30.60
C ALA A 483 -22.54 5.69 29.42
N ARG A 484 -21.71 6.71 29.68
CA ARG A 484 -20.99 7.46 28.62
C ARG A 484 -20.21 6.59 27.63
N PRO A 485 -19.36 5.64 28.04
CA PRO A 485 -18.65 4.78 27.09
C PRO A 485 -19.62 3.90 26.27
N LEU A 486 -20.70 3.40 26.88
CA LEU A 486 -21.71 2.60 26.18
C LEU A 486 -22.44 3.41 25.09
N VAL A 487 -22.73 4.69 25.37
CA VAL A 487 -23.33 5.60 24.37
C VAL A 487 -22.33 5.94 23.25
N ALA A 488 -21.04 6.05 23.56
CA ALA A 488 -20.00 6.24 22.55
C ALA A 488 -19.90 5.03 21.58
N GLU A 489 -20.06 3.80 22.09
CA GLU A 489 -20.11 2.60 21.25
C GLU A 489 -21.33 2.60 20.31
N LEU A 490 -22.51 3.00 20.80
CA LEU A 490 -23.71 3.11 19.95
C LEU A 490 -23.54 4.15 18.84
N ASP A 491 -22.91 5.28 19.15
CA ASP A 491 -22.58 6.31 18.16
C ASP A 491 -21.58 5.78 17.11
N TRP A 492 -20.58 5.02 17.53
CA TRP A 492 -19.65 4.38 16.60
C TRP A 492 -20.36 3.34 15.71
N VAL A 493 -21.26 2.51 16.25
CA VAL A 493 -22.10 1.58 15.45
C VAL A 493 -22.93 2.35 14.43
N GLY A 494 -23.56 3.46 14.82
CA GLY A 494 -24.31 4.30 13.87
C GLY A 494 -23.44 4.90 12.76
N ARG A 495 -22.17 5.22 13.03
CA ARG A 495 -21.22 5.65 11.98
C ARG A 495 -20.82 4.50 11.07
N LEU A 496 -20.57 3.31 11.62
CA LEU A 496 -20.26 2.11 10.85
C LEU A 496 -21.40 1.76 9.90
N GLU A 497 -22.63 1.67 10.41
CA GLU A 497 -23.83 1.42 9.61
C GLU A 497 -24.04 2.46 8.51
N ARG A 498 -23.86 3.75 8.80
CA ARG A 498 -23.95 4.81 7.78
C ARG A 498 -22.93 4.61 6.66
N PHE A 499 -21.78 4.02 6.97
CA PHE A 499 -20.74 3.72 6.01
C PHE A 499 -21.03 2.43 5.21
N THR A 500 -21.62 1.40 5.82
CA THR A 500 -21.80 0.05 5.23
C THR A 500 -23.21 -0.22 4.67
N ALA A 501 -24.27 0.30 5.28
CA ALA A 501 -25.66 0.08 4.89
C ALA A 501 -26.00 0.50 3.43
N PRO A 502 -25.54 1.65 2.89
CA PRO A 502 -25.86 2.02 1.50
C PRO A 502 -25.06 1.21 0.45
N ARG A 503 -24.17 0.32 0.89
CA ARG A 503 -23.10 -0.24 0.07
C ARG A 503 -23.30 -1.71 -0.29
N GLY A 504 -23.88 -2.52 0.61
CA GLY A 504 -23.93 -3.98 0.41
C GLY A 504 -22.53 -4.61 0.43
N ALA A 505 -22.45 -5.94 0.29
CA ALA A 505 -21.21 -6.69 0.52
C ALA A 505 -20.09 -6.40 -0.49
N ASP A 506 -20.42 -6.07 -1.74
CA ASP A 506 -19.47 -5.93 -2.85
C ASP A 506 -19.28 -4.48 -3.33
N ALA A 507 -19.65 -3.50 -2.50
CA ALA A 507 -19.65 -2.11 -2.90
C ALA A 507 -18.28 -1.62 -3.37
N PRO A 508 -18.24 -0.72 -4.36
CA PRO A 508 -17.00 -0.14 -4.80
C PRO A 508 -16.45 0.84 -3.75
N ILE A 509 -15.12 0.81 -3.57
CA ILE A 509 -14.37 1.71 -2.71
C ILE A 509 -14.06 2.96 -3.51
N ARG A 510 -14.52 4.13 -3.04
CA ARG A 510 -14.40 5.40 -3.76
C ARG A 510 -13.11 6.10 -3.38
N LEU A 511 -12.19 6.19 -4.35
CA LEU A 511 -10.93 6.92 -4.23
C LEU A 511 -11.18 8.38 -3.80
N TYR A 512 -10.39 8.86 -2.84
CA TYR A 512 -10.48 10.20 -2.22
C TYR A 512 -11.77 10.51 -1.45
N THR A 513 -12.67 9.54 -1.26
CA THR A 513 -13.87 9.72 -0.44
C THR A 513 -13.89 8.76 0.75
N ASP A 514 -13.54 7.50 0.54
CA ASP A 514 -13.80 6.45 1.53
C ASP A 514 -12.62 6.20 2.47
N GLU A 515 -11.41 6.56 2.06
CA GLU A 515 -10.17 6.28 2.78
C GLU A 515 -10.18 6.84 4.21
N THR A 516 -10.61 8.10 4.37
CA THR A 516 -10.60 8.77 5.68
C THR A 516 -11.64 8.17 6.64
N PRO A 517 -12.92 8.01 6.27
CA PRO A 517 -13.89 7.31 7.10
C PRO A 517 -13.47 5.88 7.48
N MET A 518 -12.92 5.10 6.53
CA MET A 518 -12.43 3.75 6.80
C MET A 518 -11.34 3.74 7.87
N ARG A 519 -10.32 4.61 7.72
CA ARG A 519 -9.24 4.73 8.70
C ARG A 519 -9.75 5.16 10.08
N GLN A 520 -10.70 6.10 10.14
CA GLN A 520 -11.25 6.58 11.41
C GLN A 520 -12.04 5.48 12.15
N LEU A 521 -12.89 4.74 11.44
CA LEU A 521 -13.67 3.65 12.01
C LEU A 521 -12.78 2.53 12.55
N LEU A 522 -11.77 2.13 11.77
CA LEU A 522 -10.82 1.08 12.17
C LEU A 522 -9.85 1.56 13.25
N ALA A 523 -9.40 2.81 13.23
CA ALA A 523 -8.53 3.35 14.27
C ALA A 523 -9.23 3.39 15.63
N TYR A 524 -10.52 3.76 15.66
CA TYR A 524 -11.33 3.66 16.88
C TYR A 524 -11.40 2.22 17.36
N TRP A 525 -11.82 1.29 16.49
CA TRP A 525 -11.96 -0.11 16.86
C TRP A 525 -10.66 -0.77 17.35
N ASN A 526 -9.54 -0.50 16.65
CA ASN A 526 -8.24 -1.09 16.95
C ASN A 526 -7.56 -0.46 18.18
N GLN A 527 -8.10 0.64 18.73
CA GLN A 527 -7.53 1.28 19.92
C GLN A 527 -7.62 0.36 21.14
N ASP A 528 -8.78 -0.28 21.35
CA ASP A 528 -9.00 -1.30 22.39
C ASP A 528 -10.15 -2.25 22.01
N THR A 529 -9.89 -3.12 21.03
CA THR A 529 -10.87 -4.09 20.51
C THR A 529 -11.62 -4.85 21.62
N ALA A 530 -10.88 -5.29 22.64
CA ALA A 530 -11.45 -6.06 23.74
C ALA A 530 -12.37 -5.22 24.64
N ALA A 531 -12.07 -3.94 24.87
CA ALA A 531 -12.98 -3.04 25.56
C ALA A 531 -14.25 -2.76 24.75
N HIS A 532 -14.12 -2.48 23.44
CA HIS A 532 -15.27 -2.22 22.56
C HIS A 532 -16.20 -3.43 22.47
N GLN A 533 -15.66 -4.63 22.29
CA GLN A 533 -16.45 -5.88 22.27
C GLN A 533 -17.15 -6.14 23.61
N ARG A 534 -16.48 -5.92 24.75
CA ARG A 534 -17.11 -6.07 26.07
C ARG A 534 -18.24 -5.06 26.28
N ALA A 535 -18.04 -3.80 25.87
CA ALA A 535 -19.04 -2.75 25.98
C ALA A 535 -20.28 -3.04 25.11
N LEU A 536 -20.08 -3.40 23.84
CA LEU A 536 -21.17 -3.79 22.93
C LEU A 536 -21.87 -5.08 23.38
N GLY A 537 -21.10 -6.07 23.85
CA GLY A 537 -21.63 -7.31 24.43
C GLY A 537 -22.51 -7.05 25.66
N ARG A 538 -22.14 -6.11 26.52
CA ARG A 538 -22.99 -5.66 27.65
C ARG A 538 -24.31 -5.08 27.15
N ILE A 539 -24.27 -4.19 26.15
CA ILE A 539 -25.49 -3.60 25.58
C ILE A 539 -26.40 -4.70 25.00
N ALA A 540 -25.84 -5.67 24.28
CA ALA A 540 -26.56 -6.79 23.69
C ALA A 540 -27.13 -7.78 24.72
N ALA A 541 -26.49 -7.90 25.89
CA ALA A 541 -26.98 -8.68 27.03
C ALA A 541 -28.18 -7.98 27.69
N ASP A 542 -28.06 -6.68 27.95
CA ASP A 542 -29.09 -5.88 28.62
C ASP A 542 -30.31 -5.63 27.71
N VAL A 543 -30.08 -5.49 26.39
CA VAL A 543 -31.09 -5.15 25.38
C VAL A 543 -31.07 -6.17 24.22
N PRO A 544 -31.94 -7.21 24.25
CA PRO A 544 -31.97 -8.25 23.22
C PRO A 544 -32.20 -7.73 21.79
N ALA A 545 -32.95 -6.62 21.63
CA ALA A 545 -33.19 -6.00 20.32
C ALA A 545 -31.94 -5.46 19.63
N PHE A 546 -30.83 -5.30 20.36
CA PHE A 546 -29.54 -4.86 19.83
C PHE A 546 -28.65 -6.00 19.33
N ARG A 547 -28.99 -7.27 19.62
CA ARG A 547 -28.13 -8.43 19.31
C ARG A 547 -27.83 -8.60 17.83
N ASP A 548 -28.85 -8.46 16.99
CA ASP A 548 -28.71 -8.57 15.53
C ASP A 548 -27.78 -7.47 15.01
N LEU A 549 -28.03 -6.21 15.42
CA LEU A 549 -27.21 -5.07 15.03
C LEU A 549 -25.75 -5.19 15.51
N TYR A 550 -25.53 -5.76 16.70
CA TYR A 550 -24.19 -6.05 17.19
C TYR A 550 -23.47 -7.10 16.32
N ALA A 551 -24.16 -8.18 15.95
CA ALA A 551 -23.60 -9.22 15.09
C ALA A 551 -23.27 -8.68 13.68
N ASP A 552 -24.14 -7.84 13.13
CA ASP A 552 -23.94 -7.15 11.85
C ASP A 552 -22.72 -6.22 11.94
N ALA A 553 -22.62 -5.40 13.00
CA ALA A 553 -21.49 -4.51 13.21
C ALA A 553 -20.14 -5.24 13.29
N LEU A 554 -20.06 -6.39 13.98
CA LEU A 554 -18.84 -7.20 14.01
C LEU A 554 -18.48 -7.75 12.63
N SER A 555 -19.49 -8.19 11.87
CA SER A 555 -19.31 -8.69 10.50
C SER A 555 -18.80 -7.59 9.58
N ASP A 556 -19.35 -6.38 9.71
CA ASP A 556 -18.96 -5.21 8.95
C ASP A 556 -17.55 -4.71 9.30
N VAL A 557 -17.15 -4.74 10.58
CA VAL A 557 -15.75 -4.44 10.95
C VAL A 557 -14.79 -5.40 10.28
N ARG A 558 -15.07 -6.72 10.32
CA ARG A 558 -14.18 -7.70 9.69
C ARG A 558 -14.06 -7.47 8.20
N ARG A 559 -15.19 -7.18 7.53
CA ARG A 559 -15.18 -6.81 6.11
C ARG A 559 -14.37 -5.55 5.87
N LEU A 560 -14.55 -4.52 6.70
CA LEU A 560 -13.82 -3.25 6.61
C LEU A 560 -12.31 -3.44 6.82
N GLN A 561 -11.91 -4.29 7.76
CA GLN A 561 -10.50 -4.65 8.00
C GLN A 561 -9.89 -5.35 6.79
N ASN A 562 -10.63 -6.26 6.15
CA ASN A 562 -10.20 -6.94 4.93
C ASN A 562 -10.10 -5.96 3.73
N ASP A 563 -11.12 -5.12 3.53
CA ASP A 563 -11.09 -4.10 2.50
C ASP A 563 -9.94 -3.10 2.76
N ALA A 564 -9.67 -2.76 4.02
CA ALA A 564 -8.56 -1.88 4.38
C ALA A 564 -7.18 -2.48 4.08
N SER A 565 -6.97 -3.76 4.38
CA SER A 565 -5.68 -4.42 4.13
C SER A 565 -5.36 -4.49 2.64
N VAL A 566 -6.37 -4.68 1.79
CA VAL A 566 -6.21 -4.75 0.33
C VAL A 566 -6.14 -3.37 -0.31
N TYR A 567 -7.14 -2.52 -0.04
CA TYR A 567 -7.35 -1.30 -0.84
C TYR A 567 -6.68 -0.07 -0.27
N LEU A 568 -6.63 0.15 1.06
CA LEU A 568 -6.00 1.36 1.59
C LEU A 568 -4.49 1.36 1.30
N ALA A 569 -3.83 0.20 1.45
CA ALA A 569 -2.41 0.05 1.11
C ALA A 569 -2.15 0.20 -0.40
N ALA A 570 -3.06 -0.28 -1.25
CA ALA A 570 -2.97 -0.07 -2.70
C ALA A 570 -3.15 1.42 -3.05
N ILE A 571 -4.14 2.10 -2.46
CA ILE A 571 -4.41 3.52 -2.69
C ILE A 571 -3.24 4.39 -2.21
N ASP A 572 -2.62 4.08 -1.06
CA ASP A 572 -1.44 4.80 -0.58
C ASP A 572 -0.27 4.71 -1.58
N ARG A 573 -0.01 3.51 -2.11
CA ARG A 573 1.02 3.29 -3.13
C ARG A 573 0.71 4.01 -4.44
N LEU A 574 -0.55 3.99 -4.88
CA LEU A 574 -1.00 4.73 -6.05
C LEU A 574 -0.79 6.23 -5.87
N ASN A 575 -1.23 6.80 -4.75
CA ASN A 575 -1.09 8.22 -4.44
C ASN A 575 0.38 8.64 -4.34
N ALA A 576 1.24 7.82 -3.74
CA ALA A 576 2.68 8.07 -3.70
C ALA A 576 3.30 8.06 -5.11
N THR A 577 2.91 7.11 -5.95
CA THR A 577 3.40 7.02 -7.34
C THR A 577 2.96 8.24 -8.15
N ILE A 578 1.69 8.63 -8.05
CA ILE A 578 1.15 9.83 -8.70
C ILE A 578 1.92 11.08 -8.25
N ALA A 579 2.06 11.28 -6.93
CA ALA A 579 2.78 12.42 -6.38
C ALA A 579 4.25 12.46 -6.88
N ALA A 580 4.92 11.31 -6.94
CA ALA A 580 6.30 11.22 -7.41
C ALA A 580 6.44 11.57 -8.91
N GLU A 581 5.59 11.04 -9.77
CA GLU A 581 5.65 11.32 -11.22
C GLU A 581 5.20 12.75 -11.56
N LEU A 582 4.18 13.28 -10.86
CA LEU A 582 3.79 14.67 -10.99
C LEU A 582 4.92 15.60 -10.51
N GLY A 583 5.57 15.30 -9.39
CA GLY A 583 6.72 16.06 -8.90
C GLY A 583 7.95 16.04 -9.83
N ARG A 584 8.07 15.01 -10.68
CA ARG A 584 9.11 14.91 -11.72
C ARG A 584 8.71 15.56 -13.05
N ASP A 585 7.55 16.22 -13.12
CA ASP A 585 6.94 16.70 -14.36
C ASP A 585 6.82 15.59 -15.43
N ARG A 586 6.44 14.36 -15.05
CA ARG A 586 6.27 13.21 -15.95
C ARG A 586 4.87 12.58 -15.87
N PRO A 587 3.79 13.34 -16.10
CA PRO A 587 2.44 12.79 -16.09
C PRO A 587 2.24 11.67 -17.13
N GLU A 588 3.01 11.65 -18.21
CA GLU A 588 2.92 10.63 -19.27
C GLU A 588 3.28 9.21 -18.81
N ALA A 589 3.91 9.06 -17.64
CA ALA A 589 4.22 7.76 -17.03
C ALA A 589 3.04 7.13 -16.28
N LEU A 590 2.00 7.89 -15.96
CA LEU A 590 0.89 7.44 -15.13
C LEU A 590 -0.23 6.64 -15.86
N PRO A 591 -0.51 6.81 -17.17
CA PRO A 591 -1.54 6.01 -17.84
C PRO A 591 -1.39 4.48 -17.68
N PRO A 592 -0.20 3.86 -17.87
CA PRO A 592 -0.06 2.41 -17.67
C PRO A 592 -0.27 2.00 -16.21
N VAL A 593 0.15 2.83 -15.26
CA VAL A 593 -0.08 2.59 -13.82
C VAL A 593 -1.58 2.57 -13.51
N LEU A 594 -2.34 3.55 -14.03
CA LEU A 594 -3.79 3.60 -13.81
C LEU A 594 -4.52 2.42 -14.46
N ALA A 595 -4.07 1.97 -15.63
CA ALA A 595 -4.61 0.77 -16.28
C ALA A 595 -4.36 -0.49 -15.44
N GLU A 596 -3.12 -0.68 -14.98
CA GLU A 596 -2.77 -1.80 -14.11
C GLU A 596 -3.62 -1.83 -12.82
N TYR A 597 -3.82 -0.67 -12.18
CA TYR A 597 -4.65 -0.58 -10.98
C TYR A 597 -6.13 -0.88 -11.24
N ARG A 598 -6.65 -0.49 -12.40
CA ARG A 598 -8.02 -0.82 -12.80
C ARG A 598 -8.23 -2.32 -12.92
N ASP A 599 -7.25 -3.01 -13.52
CA ASP A 599 -7.31 -4.45 -13.73
C ASP A 599 -7.11 -5.22 -12.41
N LYS A 600 -6.16 -4.79 -11.58
CA LYS A 600 -5.87 -5.44 -10.29
C LYS A 600 -6.92 -5.19 -9.21
N TYR A 601 -7.59 -4.05 -9.24
CA TYR A 601 -8.51 -3.62 -8.19
C TYR A 601 -9.89 -3.24 -8.76
N PRO A 602 -10.71 -4.21 -9.22
CA PRO A 602 -11.97 -3.93 -9.92
C PRO A 602 -13.04 -3.23 -9.05
N ARG A 603 -12.98 -3.38 -7.71
CA ARG A 603 -13.87 -2.64 -6.80
C ARG A 603 -13.37 -1.22 -6.50
N LEU A 604 -12.17 -0.82 -6.95
CA LEU A 604 -11.68 0.54 -6.78
C LEU A 604 -12.34 1.46 -7.81
N SER A 605 -13.15 2.39 -7.33
CA SER A 605 -13.89 3.35 -8.17
C SER A 605 -13.31 4.75 -8.09
N GLY A 606 -13.54 5.55 -9.13
CA GLY A 606 -13.05 6.93 -9.22
C GLY A 606 -11.74 7.08 -9.99
N LEU A 607 -11.18 5.99 -10.51
CA LEU A 607 -10.02 6.01 -11.41
C LEU A 607 -10.32 6.76 -12.72
N GLU A 608 -11.58 6.81 -13.16
CA GLU A 608 -12.04 7.53 -14.35
C GLU A 608 -11.89 9.04 -14.18
N ARG A 609 -12.24 9.55 -12.97
CA ARG A 609 -12.05 10.97 -12.63
C ARG A 609 -10.58 11.33 -12.60
N LEU A 610 -9.75 10.43 -12.05
CA LEU A 610 -8.31 10.58 -12.00
C LEU A 610 -7.68 10.56 -13.41
N GLN A 611 -8.14 9.67 -14.29
CA GLN A 611 -7.68 9.62 -15.68
C GLN A 611 -8.06 10.90 -16.45
N ALA A 612 -9.29 11.41 -16.28
CA ALA A 612 -9.70 12.66 -16.91
C ALA A 612 -8.87 13.87 -16.43
N ASP A 613 -8.52 13.91 -15.14
CA ASP A 613 -7.61 14.93 -14.60
C ASP A 613 -6.18 14.76 -15.13
N LEU A 614 -5.69 13.52 -15.25
CA LEU A 614 -4.39 13.23 -15.83
C LEU A 614 -4.27 13.69 -17.28
N GLU A 615 -5.28 13.43 -18.11
CA GLU A 615 -5.31 13.87 -19.51
C GLU A 615 -5.29 15.41 -19.61
N ARG A 616 -6.11 16.09 -18.81
CA ARG A 616 -6.13 17.56 -18.72
C ARG A 616 -4.76 18.11 -18.30
N TYR A 617 -4.18 17.55 -17.24
CA TYR A 617 -2.89 17.99 -16.70
C TYR A 617 -1.74 17.72 -17.68
N THR A 618 -1.75 16.58 -18.37
CA THR A 618 -0.76 16.25 -19.40
C THR A 618 -0.81 17.27 -20.54
N GLY A 619 -2.01 17.61 -21.03
CA GLY A 619 -2.19 18.65 -22.04
C GLY A 619 -1.72 20.03 -21.58
N LEU A 620 -1.96 20.38 -20.31
CA LEU A 620 -1.45 21.62 -19.70
C LEU A 620 0.09 21.64 -19.68
N MET A 621 0.71 20.54 -19.24
CA MET A 621 2.18 20.42 -19.18
C MET A 621 2.82 20.45 -20.56
N GLN A 622 2.21 19.82 -21.56
CA GLN A 622 2.68 19.90 -22.95
C GLN A 622 2.65 21.34 -23.46
N ALA A 623 1.54 22.08 -23.24
CA ALA A 623 1.44 23.48 -23.63
C ALA A 623 2.44 24.38 -22.89
N LEU A 624 2.67 24.10 -21.60
CA LEU A 624 3.65 24.80 -20.77
C LEU A 624 5.07 24.58 -21.29
N ARG A 625 5.46 23.33 -21.57
CA ARG A 625 6.78 22.99 -22.14
C ARG A 625 6.97 23.55 -23.55
N ALA A 626 5.92 23.55 -24.37
CA ALA A 626 5.94 24.11 -25.72
C ALA A 626 6.05 25.64 -25.74
N ARG A 627 5.86 26.32 -24.59
CA ARG A 627 5.90 27.79 -24.46
C ARG A 627 4.98 28.51 -25.47
N ARG A 628 3.80 27.91 -25.74
CA ARG A 628 2.77 28.49 -26.63
C ARG A 628 1.65 29.13 -25.80
N PRO A 629 1.56 30.48 -25.73
CA PRO A 629 0.61 31.17 -24.85
C PRO A 629 -0.85 30.89 -25.22
N GLY A 630 -1.17 30.74 -26.51
CA GLY A 630 -2.50 30.40 -27.00
C GLY A 630 -3.05 29.12 -26.42
N GLN A 631 -2.34 28.02 -26.68
CA GLN A 631 -2.70 26.70 -26.16
C GLN A 631 -2.68 26.66 -24.63
N LEU A 632 -1.69 27.28 -23.99
CA LEU A 632 -1.58 27.26 -22.52
C LEU A 632 -2.77 27.96 -21.86
N VAL A 633 -3.13 29.16 -22.30
CA VAL A 633 -4.26 29.93 -21.74
C VAL A 633 -5.58 29.20 -21.97
N ALA A 634 -5.77 28.61 -23.15
CA ALA A 634 -6.95 27.79 -23.43
C ALA A 634 -7.05 26.59 -22.47
N ARG A 635 -5.95 25.84 -22.27
CA ARG A 635 -5.91 24.71 -21.34
C ARG A 635 -6.14 25.14 -19.88
N LEU A 636 -5.59 26.29 -19.48
CA LEU A 636 -5.80 26.84 -18.13
C LEU A 636 -7.27 27.18 -17.85
N ALA A 637 -8.00 27.69 -18.85
CA ALA A 637 -9.44 27.97 -18.70
C ALA A 637 -10.25 26.70 -18.40
N ASP A 638 -9.83 25.56 -18.95
CA ASP A 638 -10.46 24.25 -18.78
C ASP A 638 -9.90 23.42 -17.60
N SER A 639 -8.91 23.96 -16.88
CA SER A 639 -8.15 23.24 -15.83
C SER A 639 -8.87 23.25 -14.47
N ARG A 640 -10.08 22.67 -14.41
CA ARG A 640 -10.74 22.34 -13.13
C ARG A 640 -10.47 20.89 -12.79
N PHE A 641 -9.52 20.66 -11.89
CA PHE A 641 -9.18 19.32 -11.41
C PHE A 641 -10.12 18.88 -10.29
N ALA A 642 -10.67 17.68 -10.39
CA ALA A 642 -11.60 17.11 -9.42
C ALA A 642 -10.88 16.37 -8.28
N THR A 643 -9.68 15.87 -8.54
CA THR A 643 -8.92 15.01 -7.63
C THR A 643 -7.82 15.78 -6.88
N PRO A 644 -7.58 15.47 -5.59
CA PRO A 644 -6.63 16.21 -4.76
C PRO A 644 -5.19 16.29 -5.31
N PRO A 645 -4.59 15.22 -5.88
CA PRO A 645 -3.22 15.29 -6.37
C PRO A 645 -3.02 16.35 -7.45
N PHE A 646 -3.97 16.45 -8.39
CA PHE A 646 -3.89 17.41 -9.49
C PHE A 646 -4.26 18.83 -9.05
N GLN A 647 -5.13 19.00 -8.05
CA GLN A 647 -5.38 20.30 -7.42
C GLN A 647 -4.12 20.85 -6.74
N ALA A 648 -3.44 20.01 -5.95
CA ALA A 648 -2.18 20.36 -5.30
C ALA A 648 -1.09 20.70 -6.33
N GLN A 649 -1.02 19.92 -7.41
CA GLN A 649 -0.03 20.13 -8.45
C GLN A 649 -0.29 21.38 -9.30
N LEU A 650 -1.55 21.74 -9.58
CA LEU A 650 -1.85 23.01 -10.24
C LEU A 650 -1.39 24.21 -9.38
N ALA A 651 -1.53 24.13 -8.06
CA ALA A 651 -1.06 25.17 -7.15
C ALA A 651 0.47 25.30 -7.17
N SER A 652 1.21 24.18 -7.27
CA SER A 652 2.68 24.18 -7.33
C SER A 652 3.22 24.76 -8.65
N LEU A 653 2.46 24.69 -9.74
CA LEU A 653 2.81 25.28 -11.03
C LEU A 653 2.70 26.82 -11.08
N GLY A 654 2.06 27.45 -10.09
CA GLY A 654 1.78 28.90 -10.07
C GLY A 654 2.92 29.82 -10.57
N PRO A 655 4.17 29.64 -10.11
CA PRO A 655 5.30 30.47 -10.55
C PRO A 655 5.70 30.31 -12.03
N ARG A 656 5.35 29.18 -12.66
CA ARG A 656 5.68 28.87 -14.06
C ARG A 656 4.58 29.31 -15.03
N LEU A 657 3.35 29.47 -14.53
CA LEU A 657 2.19 29.85 -15.31
C LEU A 657 2.14 31.38 -15.53
N PRO A 658 1.51 31.85 -16.61
CA PRO A 658 1.25 33.28 -16.79
C PRO A 658 0.34 33.78 -15.65
N PRO A 659 0.58 34.99 -15.12
CA PRO A 659 -0.27 35.56 -14.08
C PRO A 659 -1.75 35.56 -14.47
N PRO A 660 -2.70 35.37 -13.52
CA PRO A 660 -4.13 35.28 -13.85
C PRO A 660 -4.70 36.50 -14.58
N GLN A 661 -4.12 37.68 -14.37
CA GLN A 661 -4.48 38.88 -15.13
C GLN A 661 -4.02 38.78 -16.59
N VAL A 662 -2.74 38.44 -16.81
CA VAL A 662 -2.16 38.25 -18.15
C VAL A 662 -2.92 37.18 -18.94
N ALA A 663 -3.25 36.06 -18.30
CA ALA A 663 -4.04 34.99 -18.93
C ALA A 663 -5.45 35.47 -19.34
N ARG A 664 -6.11 36.29 -18.53
CA ARG A 664 -7.44 36.85 -18.85
C ARG A 664 -7.38 37.86 -19.99
N GLU A 665 -6.40 38.75 -19.98
CA GLU A 665 -6.17 39.74 -21.04
C GLU A 665 -5.88 39.03 -22.37
N TYR A 666 -4.99 38.03 -22.36
CA TYR A 666 -4.68 37.21 -23.52
C TYR A 666 -5.91 36.45 -24.02
N ALA A 667 -6.70 35.84 -23.14
CA ALA A 667 -7.94 35.14 -23.53
C ALA A 667 -8.96 36.08 -24.19
N GLY A 668 -8.99 37.36 -23.81
CA GLY A 668 -9.77 38.40 -24.51
C GLY A 668 -9.28 38.60 -25.94
N ALA A 669 -7.98 38.82 -26.11
CA ALA A 669 -7.38 39.04 -27.43
C ALA A 669 -7.50 37.80 -28.35
N ALA A 670 -7.29 36.61 -27.80
CA ALA A 670 -7.45 35.35 -28.51
C ALA A 670 -8.89 35.15 -29.00
N ARG A 671 -9.91 35.54 -28.23
CA ARG A 671 -11.31 35.49 -28.69
C ARG A 671 -11.56 36.42 -29.87
N ALA A 672 -11.05 37.65 -29.83
CA ALA A 672 -11.16 38.59 -30.95
C ALA A 672 -10.46 38.02 -32.21
N TRP A 673 -9.27 37.43 -32.06
CA TRP A 673 -8.53 36.78 -33.14
C TRP A 673 -9.34 35.64 -33.79
N GLN A 674 -9.92 34.76 -32.96
CA GLN A 674 -10.74 33.64 -33.40
C GLN A 674 -12.06 34.06 -34.05
N GLN A 675 -12.53 35.28 -33.79
CA GLN A 675 -13.70 35.87 -34.45
C GLN A 675 -13.35 36.62 -35.75
N GLY A 676 -12.07 36.75 -36.07
CA GLY A 676 -11.59 37.47 -37.26
C GLY A 676 -11.34 38.96 -37.06
N ASP A 677 -11.54 39.50 -35.85
CA ASP A 677 -11.21 40.89 -35.52
C ASP A 677 -9.72 41.02 -35.19
N SER A 678 -8.90 40.96 -36.25
CA SER A 678 -7.45 41.05 -36.15
C SER A 678 -6.97 42.38 -35.58
N THR A 679 -7.64 43.49 -35.87
CA THR A 679 -7.25 44.82 -35.39
C THR A 679 -7.40 44.91 -33.88
N ALA A 680 -8.56 44.51 -33.33
CA ALA A 680 -8.78 44.52 -31.89
C ALA A 680 -7.86 43.52 -31.17
N ALA A 681 -7.66 42.33 -31.74
CA ALA A 681 -6.79 41.31 -31.18
C ALA A 681 -5.32 41.78 -31.08
N LEU A 682 -4.77 42.35 -32.15
CA LEU A 682 -3.39 42.86 -32.19
C LEU A 682 -3.19 44.04 -31.23
N ALA A 683 -4.18 44.95 -31.16
CA ALA A 683 -4.14 46.05 -30.20
C ALA A 683 -4.14 45.56 -28.75
N ALA A 684 -5.01 44.59 -28.42
CA ALA A 684 -5.08 44.00 -27.10
C ALA A 684 -3.79 43.26 -26.72
N LEU A 685 -3.25 42.41 -27.61
CA LEU A 685 -1.98 41.70 -27.37
C LEU A 685 -0.81 42.65 -27.15
N GLY A 686 -0.74 43.75 -27.90
CA GLY A 686 0.33 44.75 -27.76
C GLY A 686 0.33 45.49 -26.43
N GLN A 687 -0.77 45.49 -25.68
CA GLN A 687 -0.89 46.14 -24.37
C GLN A 687 -0.51 45.23 -23.19
N ILE A 688 -0.43 43.91 -23.41
CA ILE A 688 -0.16 42.94 -22.34
C ILE A 688 1.30 43.03 -21.90
N ARG A 689 1.54 43.31 -20.62
CA ARG A 689 2.89 43.24 -20.04
C ARG A 689 3.18 41.83 -19.56
N GLY A 690 4.03 41.13 -20.30
CA GLY A 690 4.16 39.68 -20.23
C GLY A 690 4.96 39.09 -19.07
N GLY A 691 5.65 39.87 -18.24
CA GLY A 691 6.51 39.32 -17.17
C GLY A 691 7.46 38.23 -17.70
N ALA A 692 7.48 37.05 -17.05
CA ALA A 692 8.28 35.88 -17.47
C ALA A 692 7.85 35.23 -18.81
N TRP A 693 6.74 35.70 -19.39
CA TRP A 693 6.17 35.28 -20.67
C TRP A 693 6.27 36.37 -21.75
N ALA A 694 7.00 37.47 -21.50
CA ALA A 694 7.09 38.60 -22.43
C ALA A 694 7.61 38.20 -23.82
N ASP A 695 8.67 37.38 -23.87
CA ASP A 695 9.25 36.96 -25.14
C ASP A 695 8.31 36.04 -25.94
N ASP A 696 7.56 35.17 -25.27
CA ASP A 696 6.62 34.26 -25.94
C ASP A 696 5.42 35.03 -26.49
N LEU A 697 4.90 35.99 -25.72
CA LEU A 697 3.83 36.90 -26.15
C LEU A 697 4.28 37.79 -27.32
N ALA A 698 5.53 38.27 -27.32
CA ALA A 698 6.07 39.04 -28.43
C ALA A 698 6.18 38.21 -29.71
N ARG A 699 6.58 36.93 -29.61
CA ARG A 699 6.62 36.01 -30.76
C ARG A 699 5.23 35.70 -31.30
N ASP A 700 4.27 35.44 -30.41
CA ASP A 700 2.88 35.21 -30.81
C ASP A 700 2.27 36.46 -31.50
N LEU A 701 2.50 37.65 -30.92
CA LEU A 701 2.09 38.90 -31.53
C LEU A 701 2.70 39.08 -32.94
N ALA A 702 4.00 38.83 -33.10
CA ALA A 702 4.68 38.95 -34.39
C ALA A 702 4.13 37.96 -35.43
N HIS A 703 3.84 36.71 -35.02
CA HIS A 703 3.17 35.73 -35.86
C HIS A 703 1.81 36.23 -36.33
N LYS A 704 0.96 36.70 -35.40
CA LYS A 704 -0.38 37.20 -35.72
C LYS A 704 -0.35 38.46 -36.58
N GLN A 705 0.61 39.37 -36.38
CA GLN A 705 0.83 40.51 -37.28
C GLN A 705 1.15 40.04 -38.69
N LYS A 706 2.02 39.04 -38.84
CA LYS A 706 2.37 38.46 -40.13
C LYS A 706 1.17 37.79 -40.80
N VAL A 707 0.37 37.02 -40.06
CA VAL A 707 -0.86 36.40 -40.57
C VAL A 707 -1.85 37.47 -41.06
N ALA A 708 -2.14 38.48 -40.25
CA ALA A 708 -3.07 39.55 -40.63
C ALA A 708 -2.60 40.31 -41.88
N ALA A 709 -1.30 40.65 -41.96
CA ALA A 709 -0.72 41.33 -43.10
C ALA A 709 -0.75 40.48 -44.38
N GLN A 710 -0.38 39.19 -44.28
CA GLN A 710 -0.42 38.28 -45.44
C GLN A 710 -1.86 38.01 -45.89
N TYR A 711 -2.81 37.89 -44.98
CA TYR A 711 -4.22 37.74 -45.33
C TYR A 711 -4.74 38.97 -46.09
N ALA A 712 -4.45 40.18 -45.61
CA ALA A 712 -4.82 41.41 -46.32
C ALA A 712 -4.19 41.49 -47.73
N ALA A 713 -2.91 41.13 -47.85
CA ALA A 713 -2.21 41.08 -49.13
C ALA A 713 -2.77 39.99 -50.07
N LEU A 714 -3.21 38.86 -49.53
CA LEU A 714 -3.87 37.79 -50.28
C LEU A 714 -5.23 38.25 -50.82
N GLN A 715 -6.04 38.90 -49.99
CA GLN A 715 -7.34 39.44 -50.41
C GLN A 715 -7.17 40.50 -51.52
N ALA A 716 -6.18 41.39 -51.40
CA ALA A 716 -5.87 42.39 -52.42
C ALA A 716 -5.36 41.77 -53.74
N ALA A 717 -4.79 40.56 -53.69
CA ALA A 717 -4.23 39.86 -54.84
C ALA A 717 -5.22 38.90 -55.51
N ARG A 718 -6.47 38.82 -55.03
CA ARG A 718 -7.47 37.89 -55.53
C ARG A 718 -7.74 38.13 -57.01
N GLY A 719 -7.64 37.07 -57.82
CA GLY A 719 -7.77 37.14 -59.28
C GLY A 719 -6.51 37.55 -60.05
N SER A 720 -5.38 37.81 -59.37
CA SER A 720 -4.09 38.02 -60.02
C SER A 720 -3.39 36.71 -60.42
N ARG A 721 -2.47 36.75 -61.39
CA ARG A 721 -1.69 35.57 -61.85
C ARG A 721 -0.85 34.90 -60.75
N GLY A 722 -0.56 35.57 -59.64
CA GLY A 722 0.22 35.04 -58.51
C GLY A 722 -0.62 34.67 -57.29
N TYR A 723 -1.96 34.62 -57.43
CA TYR A 723 -2.86 34.36 -56.30
C TYR A 723 -2.65 32.96 -55.69
N GLU A 724 -2.54 31.92 -56.52
CA GLU A 724 -2.39 30.54 -56.06
C GLU A 724 -1.14 30.34 -55.21
N ASP A 725 0.01 30.83 -55.67
CA ASP A 725 1.27 30.72 -54.92
C ASP A 725 1.18 31.46 -53.57
N ARG A 726 0.57 32.65 -53.54
CA ARG A 726 0.33 33.40 -52.29
C ARG A 726 -0.65 32.72 -51.37
N LEU A 727 -1.68 32.06 -51.91
CA LEU A 727 -2.68 31.32 -51.16
C LEU A 727 -2.03 30.12 -50.46
N LEU A 728 -1.18 29.37 -51.18
CA LEU A 728 -0.45 28.24 -50.61
C LEU A 728 0.59 28.69 -49.57
N ASP A 729 1.32 29.78 -49.83
CA ASP A 729 2.25 30.38 -48.86
C ASP A 729 1.52 30.83 -47.59
N PHE A 730 0.35 31.47 -47.73
CA PHE A 730 -0.46 31.88 -46.60
C PHE A 730 -1.00 30.68 -45.82
N TYR A 731 -1.54 29.66 -46.50
CA TYR A 731 -2.06 28.46 -45.86
C TYR A 731 -0.97 27.69 -45.09
N ALA A 732 0.27 27.71 -45.60
CA ALA A 732 1.42 27.13 -44.91
C ALA A 732 1.83 27.91 -43.65
N LEU A 733 1.58 29.23 -43.61
CA LEU A 733 1.88 30.06 -42.44
C LEU A 733 0.94 29.78 -41.26
N LEU A 734 -0.32 29.43 -41.52
CA LEU A 734 -1.36 29.35 -40.48
C LEU A 734 -1.11 28.24 -39.46
N ASP A 735 -1.39 28.49 -38.17
CA ASP A 735 -1.57 27.41 -37.20
C ASP A 735 -3.05 26.94 -37.22
N ALA A 736 -3.28 25.62 -37.34
CA ALA A 736 -4.63 25.08 -37.50
C ALA A 736 -5.53 25.30 -36.27
N ASP A 737 -4.95 25.40 -35.08
CA ASP A 737 -5.69 25.60 -33.84
C ASP A 737 -5.76 27.07 -33.43
N GLU A 738 -4.67 27.81 -33.63
CA GLU A 738 -4.59 29.21 -33.21
C GLU A 738 -5.13 30.21 -34.24
N ASP A 739 -5.13 29.87 -35.54
CA ASP A 739 -5.55 30.77 -36.64
C ASP A 739 -6.81 30.26 -37.37
N ARG A 740 -7.71 29.59 -36.66
CA ARG A 740 -8.89 28.90 -37.22
C ARG A 740 -9.76 29.76 -38.11
N TYR A 741 -9.99 31.02 -37.75
CA TYR A 741 -10.78 31.94 -38.57
C TYR A 741 -10.19 32.07 -39.98
N PHE A 742 -8.88 32.34 -40.06
CA PHE A 742 -8.18 32.54 -41.32
C PHE A 742 -8.08 31.24 -42.12
N ALA A 743 -7.81 30.12 -41.44
CA ALA A 743 -7.78 28.80 -42.07
C ALA A 743 -9.13 28.49 -42.73
N LYS A 744 -10.23 28.71 -42.02
CA LYS A 744 -11.59 28.54 -42.54
C LYS A 744 -11.91 29.53 -43.66
N ALA A 745 -11.42 30.77 -43.58
CA ALA A 745 -11.67 31.80 -44.58
C ALA A 745 -11.06 31.47 -45.95
N VAL A 746 -9.91 30.76 -45.98
CA VAL A 746 -9.22 30.38 -47.22
C VAL A 746 -9.44 28.92 -47.62
N GLU A 747 -10.13 28.13 -46.80
CA GLU A 747 -10.32 26.69 -46.98
C GLU A 747 -10.92 26.34 -48.35
N ALA A 748 -11.96 27.06 -48.78
CA ALA A 748 -12.60 26.84 -50.07
C ALA A 748 -11.65 27.10 -51.25
N ASP A 749 -10.88 28.19 -51.18
CA ASP A 749 -9.93 28.56 -52.22
C ASP A 749 -8.77 27.54 -52.27
N VAL A 750 -8.26 27.10 -51.12
CA VAL A 750 -7.20 26.08 -51.01
C VAL A 750 -7.68 24.74 -51.58
N ASN A 751 -8.89 24.32 -51.23
CA ASN A 751 -9.48 23.08 -51.77
C ASN A 751 -9.65 23.15 -53.29
N GLY A 752 -9.99 24.32 -53.84
CA GLY A 752 -10.09 24.54 -55.28
C GLY A 752 -8.78 24.37 -56.04
N VAL A 753 -7.63 24.68 -55.43
CA VAL A 753 -6.30 24.57 -56.06
C VAL A 753 -5.51 23.32 -55.61
N ARG A 754 -6.01 22.56 -54.64
CA ARG A 754 -5.28 21.47 -54.00
C ARG A 754 -4.85 20.40 -54.99
N ASP A 755 -5.77 19.90 -55.80
CA ASP A 755 -5.49 18.79 -56.72
C ASP A 755 -4.56 19.19 -57.86
N SER A 756 -4.71 20.41 -58.41
CA SER A 756 -3.82 20.93 -59.45
C SER A 756 -2.42 21.19 -58.89
N ALA A 757 -2.31 21.76 -57.69
CA ALA A 757 -1.03 21.99 -57.02
C ALA A 757 -0.32 20.67 -56.66
N LEU A 758 -1.02 19.66 -56.14
CA LEU A 758 -0.43 18.33 -55.87
C LEU A 758 0.03 17.64 -57.15
N ARG A 759 -0.71 17.78 -58.25
CA ARG A 759 -0.30 17.24 -59.55
C ARG A 759 0.97 17.91 -60.05
N ARG A 760 1.02 19.25 -60.01
CA ARG A 760 2.22 20.04 -60.34
C ARG A 760 3.42 19.64 -59.47
N ALA A 761 3.21 19.43 -58.17
CA ALA A 761 4.27 18.99 -57.25
C ALA A 761 4.83 17.61 -57.64
N ARG A 762 3.96 16.66 -58.02
CA ARG A 762 4.38 15.34 -58.50
C ARG A 762 5.14 15.41 -59.82
N GLU A 763 4.69 16.25 -60.75
CA GLU A 763 5.38 16.48 -62.03
C GLU A 763 6.78 17.07 -61.83
N LEU A 764 6.92 18.06 -60.94
CA LEU A 764 8.20 18.62 -60.54
C LEU A 764 9.12 17.57 -59.92
N MET A 765 8.62 16.75 -58.98
CA MET A 765 9.44 15.68 -58.39
C MET A 765 9.85 14.61 -59.42
N ALA A 766 8.98 14.27 -60.36
CA ALA A 766 9.30 13.34 -61.44
C ALA A 766 10.37 13.90 -62.39
N SER A 767 10.28 15.19 -62.74
CA SER A 767 11.31 15.91 -63.51
C SER A 767 12.65 15.92 -62.77
N ALA A 768 12.64 16.23 -61.47
CA ALA A 768 13.83 16.24 -60.64
C ALA A 768 14.53 14.87 -60.59
N LEU A 769 13.76 13.79 -60.39
CA LEU A 769 14.26 12.42 -60.39
C LEU A 769 14.87 12.02 -61.74
N ALA A 770 14.25 12.42 -62.85
CA ALA A 770 14.77 12.15 -64.18
C ALA A 770 16.11 12.88 -64.42
N ALA A 771 16.18 14.17 -64.11
CA ALA A 771 17.39 14.97 -64.21
C ALA A 771 18.52 14.43 -63.29
N TRP A 772 18.18 14.05 -62.05
CA TRP A 772 19.12 13.44 -61.10
C TRP A 772 19.68 12.10 -61.58
N LYS A 773 18.81 11.22 -62.09
CA LYS A 773 19.23 9.93 -62.66
C LYS A 773 20.15 10.14 -63.86
N GLN A 774 19.84 11.10 -64.72
CA GLN A 774 20.66 11.43 -65.90
C GLN A 774 22.01 12.04 -65.51
N TYR A 775 22.05 12.96 -64.53
CA TYR A 775 23.28 13.50 -63.96
C TYR A 775 24.20 12.38 -63.48
N ARG A 776 23.67 11.45 -62.67
CA ARG A 776 24.44 10.31 -62.14
C ARG A 776 24.91 9.36 -63.23
N ALA A 777 24.06 9.06 -64.22
CA ALA A 777 24.42 8.15 -65.33
C ALA A 777 25.54 8.71 -66.21
N ASN A 778 25.59 10.04 -66.38
CA ASN A 778 26.63 10.72 -67.17
C ASN A 778 27.98 10.86 -66.43
N GLY A 779 28.01 10.52 -65.13
CA GLY A 779 29.11 10.77 -64.23
C GLY A 779 29.06 12.16 -63.62
N VAL A 780 29.28 12.23 -62.30
CA VAL A 780 29.31 13.49 -61.54
C VAL A 780 30.35 14.47 -62.08
N ILE A 781 30.20 15.76 -61.76
CA ILE A 781 31.20 16.76 -62.11
C ILE A 781 32.53 16.38 -61.44
N GLY A 782 33.53 16.05 -62.27
CA GLY A 782 34.85 15.59 -61.82
C GLY A 782 35.82 16.74 -61.54
N GLY A 783 36.90 16.45 -60.81
CA GLY A 783 37.95 17.43 -60.48
C GLY A 783 38.56 18.12 -61.71
N GLU A 784 38.82 17.34 -62.77
CA GLU A 784 39.37 17.86 -64.03
C GLU A 784 38.45 18.89 -64.68
N GLN A 785 37.13 18.61 -64.71
CA GLN A 785 36.13 19.53 -65.27
C GLN A 785 36.00 20.82 -64.44
N ARG A 786 36.22 20.73 -63.11
CA ARG A 786 36.26 21.91 -62.24
C ARG A 786 37.50 22.76 -62.48
N LEU A 787 38.67 22.14 -62.69
CA LEU A 787 39.96 22.80 -62.90
C LEU A 787 40.16 23.41 -64.30
N GLU A 788 39.34 23.04 -65.28
CA GLU A 788 39.44 23.61 -66.63
C GLU A 788 39.39 25.16 -66.61
N PRO A 789 40.27 25.85 -67.36
CA PRO A 789 40.36 27.32 -67.38
C PRO A 789 39.14 28.00 -68.02
N GLY A 790 38.20 27.25 -68.58
CA GLY A 790 36.93 27.73 -69.12
C GLY A 790 35.76 26.82 -68.74
N ILE A 791 34.58 27.06 -69.33
CA ILE A 791 33.38 26.24 -69.13
C ILE A 791 33.28 25.23 -70.27
N SER A 792 33.67 23.98 -70.05
CA SER A 792 33.47 22.95 -71.07
C SER A 792 32.00 22.68 -71.35
N PRO A 793 31.67 22.19 -72.56
CA PRO A 793 30.33 21.68 -72.87
C PRO A 793 29.88 20.61 -71.88
N LYS A 794 30.80 19.75 -71.42
CA LYS A 794 30.53 18.68 -70.45
C LYS A 794 30.16 19.23 -69.07
N PHE A 795 30.94 20.18 -68.54
CA PHE A 795 30.60 20.86 -67.28
C PHE A 795 29.24 21.56 -67.39
N ARG A 796 28.99 22.31 -68.48
CA ARG A 796 27.74 23.04 -68.68
C ARG A 796 26.52 22.10 -68.72
N ALA A 797 26.64 20.95 -69.38
CA ALA A 797 25.56 19.96 -69.44
C ALA A 797 25.27 19.35 -68.06
N GLN A 798 26.31 18.96 -67.30
CA GLN A 798 26.14 18.41 -65.95
C GLN A 798 25.59 19.43 -64.96
N ALA A 799 26.13 20.65 -64.96
CA ALA A 799 25.68 21.72 -64.08
C ALA A 799 24.20 22.07 -64.31
N ARG A 800 23.74 22.08 -65.57
CA ARG A 800 22.31 22.26 -65.89
C ARG A 800 21.43 21.15 -65.36
N LEU A 801 21.83 19.88 -65.51
CA LEU A 801 21.07 18.74 -64.98
C LEU A 801 20.95 18.80 -63.46
N LEU A 802 22.06 19.14 -62.77
CA LEU A 802 22.10 19.25 -61.32
C LEU A 802 21.26 20.43 -60.81
N SER A 803 21.38 21.61 -61.45
CA SER A 803 20.58 22.79 -61.11
C SER A 803 19.08 22.53 -61.33
N GLN A 804 18.71 21.93 -62.47
CA GLN A 804 17.30 21.58 -62.75
C GLN A 804 16.76 20.59 -61.72
N ALA A 805 17.52 19.53 -61.42
CA ALA A 805 17.12 18.56 -60.40
C ALA A 805 16.90 19.22 -59.04
N GLN A 806 17.77 20.15 -58.66
CA GLN A 806 17.66 20.88 -57.39
C GLN A 806 16.44 21.81 -57.36
N ASP A 807 16.23 22.60 -58.41
CA ASP A 807 15.14 23.58 -58.48
C ASP A 807 13.77 22.90 -58.49
N ASP A 808 13.61 21.86 -59.33
CA ASP A 808 12.37 21.10 -59.44
C ASP A 808 12.05 20.36 -58.13
N ALA A 809 13.05 19.72 -57.51
CA ALA A 809 12.87 19.03 -56.22
C ALA A 809 12.46 20.00 -55.11
N ARG A 810 13.14 21.16 -55.02
CA ARG A 810 12.84 22.19 -54.04
C ARG A 810 11.44 22.74 -54.21
N GLN A 811 11.01 23.01 -55.44
CA GLN A 811 9.70 23.56 -55.73
C GLN A 811 8.59 22.53 -55.48
N GLY A 812 8.76 21.28 -55.92
CA GLY A 812 7.82 20.20 -55.66
C GLY A 812 7.62 19.94 -54.16
N MET A 813 8.72 19.85 -53.41
CA MET A 813 8.68 19.63 -51.96
C MET A 813 8.06 20.80 -51.20
N ARG A 814 8.31 22.05 -51.65
CA ARG A 814 7.65 23.23 -51.09
C ARG A 814 6.12 23.12 -51.18
N ILE A 815 5.58 22.72 -52.33
CA ILE A 815 4.12 22.61 -52.51
C ILE A 815 3.52 21.50 -51.62
N PHE A 816 4.19 20.34 -51.51
CA PHE A 816 3.74 19.29 -50.59
C PHE A 816 3.70 19.77 -49.14
N THR A 817 4.73 20.50 -48.72
CA THR A 817 4.84 21.07 -47.38
C THR A 817 3.74 22.11 -47.14
N GLN A 818 3.52 23.04 -48.09
CA GLN A 818 2.49 24.07 -47.99
C GLN A 818 1.09 23.49 -47.85
N LEU A 819 0.77 22.41 -48.58
CA LEU A 819 -0.54 21.76 -48.56
C LEU A 819 -0.74 20.79 -47.41
N ARG A 820 0.28 20.57 -46.56
CA ARG A 820 0.24 19.58 -45.47
C ARG A 820 -0.25 18.22 -45.98
N ALA A 821 0.18 17.83 -47.18
CA ALA A 821 -0.05 16.47 -47.66
C ALA A 821 0.68 15.54 -46.68
N GLY A 822 -0.08 14.81 -45.87
CA GLY A 822 0.42 14.13 -44.66
C GLY A 822 1.62 13.20 -44.89
N GLU A 823 2.21 12.69 -43.81
CA GLU A 823 3.38 11.80 -43.84
C GLU A 823 3.03 10.45 -44.50
N SER A 824 3.13 10.37 -45.83
CA SER A 824 3.14 9.10 -46.55
C SER A 824 4.58 8.61 -46.72
N ALA A 825 4.77 7.29 -46.77
CA ALA A 825 6.08 6.69 -47.03
C ALA A 825 6.69 7.22 -48.35
N ASP A 826 5.86 7.46 -49.36
CA ASP A 826 6.27 8.03 -50.64
C ASP A 826 6.83 9.45 -50.50
N LEU A 827 6.21 10.29 -49.68
CA LEU A 827 6.69 11.66 -49.43
C LEU A 827 7.99 11.68 -48.64
N ALA A 828 8.17 10.77 -47.67
CA ALA A 828 9.43 10.62 -46.96
C ALA A 828 10.57 10.21 -47.91
N GLN A 829 10.30 9.32 -48.87
CA GLN A 829 11.27 8.91 -49.87
C GLN A 829 11.62 10.05 -50.83
N LEU A 830 10.63 10.84 -51.27
CA LEU A 830 10.84 12.03 -52.10
C LEU A 830 11.64 13.12 -51.37
N ALA A 831 11.41 13.30 -50.07
CA ALA A 831 12.20 14.23 -49.24
C ALA A 831 13.66 13.79 -49.12
N LYS A 832 13.92 12.49 -48.99
CA LYS A 832 15.30 11.95 -48.99
C LYS A 832 16.01 12.24 -50.31
N VAL A 833 15.32 12.07 -51.44
CA VAL A 833 15.89 12.37 -52.76
C VAL A 833 16.22 13.86 -52.90
N GLU A 834 15.34 14.76 -52.45
CA GLU A 834 15.62 16.20 -52.44
C GLU A 834 16.87 16.54 -51.63
N GLN A 835 17.03 15.92 -50.46
CA GLN A 835 18.23 16.08 -49.63
C GLN A 835 19.50 15.59 -50.33
N GLU A 836 19.46 14.44 -51.00
CA GLU A 836 20.59 13.89 -51.76
C GLU A 836 21.02 14.83 -52.90
N ILE A 837 20.06 15.31 -53.69
CA ILE A 837 20.32 16.26 -54.80
C ILE A 837 20.92 17.55 -54.26
N ARG A 838 20.35 18.08 -53.16
CA ARG A 838 20.83 19.29 -52.51
C ARG A 838 22.26 19.12 -51.98
N ALA A 839 22.54 18.01 -51.31
CA ALA A 839 23.87 17.72 -50.77
C ALA A 839 24.92 17.64 -51.87
N GLU A 840 24.62 16.99 -52.99
CA GLU A 840 25.51 16.97 -54.15
C GLU A 840 25.75 18.39 -54.71
N ALA A 841 24.69 19.18 -54.90
CA ALA A 841 24.84 20.56 -55.40
C ALA A 841 25.68 21.44 -54.45
N GLU A 842 25.50 21.29 -53.14
CA GLU A 842 26.33 21.96 -52.13
C GLU A 842 27.79 21.50 -52.17
N GLN A 843 28.03 20.19 -52.30
CA GLN A 843 29.37 19.63 -52.44
C GLN A 843 30.09 20.15 -53.68
N GLN A 844 29.40 20.22 -54.83
CA GLN A 844 29.99 20.75 -56.06
C GLN A 844 30.30 22.25 -55.96
N ARG A 845 29.43 23.03 -55.30
CA ARG A 845 29.69 24.44 -55.00
C ARG A 845 30.88 24.62 -54.07
N HIS A 846 30.99 23.80 -53.03
CA HIS A 846 32.13 23.82 -52.12
C HIS A 846 33.44 23.51 -52.85
N ALA A 847 33.47 22.43 -53.62
CA ALA A 847 34.64 22.02 -54.39
C ALA A 847 35.09 23.08 -55.42
N LEU A 848 34.16 23.85 -56.00
CA LEU A 848 34.52 24.99 -56.86
C LEU A 848 35.11 26.16 -56.08
N ARG A 849 34.57 26.47 -54.89
CA ARG A 849 35.09 27.56 -54.04
C ARG A 849 36.51 27.27 -53.54
N GLU A 850 36.84 26.01 -53.26
CA GLU A 850 38.22 25.60 -52.91
C GLU A 850 39.23 25.88 -54.04
N LEU A 851 38.78 25.95 -55.28
CA LEU A 851 39.61 26.24 -56.45
C LEU A 851 39.74 27.75 -56.74
N ALA A 852 39.28 28.62 -55.85
CA ALA A 852 39.32 30.07 -56.05
C ALA A 852 40.72 30.66 -56.23
N THR A 853 41.76 29.98 -55.73
CA THR A 853 43.16 30.39 -55.92
C THR A 853 43.76 29.92 -57.25
N VAL A 854 43.10 28.97 -57.92
CA VAL A 854 43.59 28.28 -59.14
C VAL A 854 42.80 28.69 -60.39
N LEU A 855 41.51 29.01 -60.23
CA LEU A 855 40.63 29.41 -61.32
C LEU A 855 40.52 30.94 -61.43
N ASP A 856 40.35 31.43 -62.66
CA ASP A 856 39.99 32.83 -62.90
C ASP A 856 38.66 33.18 -62.18
N PRO A 857 38.58 34.31 -61.45
CA PRO A 857 37.38 34.68 -60.68
C PRO A 857 36.10 34.78 -61.52
N ALA A 858 36.18 35.23 -62.78
CA ALA A 858 35.02 35.32 -63.66
C ALA A 858 34.55 33.93 -64.09
N VAL A 859 35.49 33.01 -64.36
CA VAL A 859 35.19 31.61 -64.68
C VAL A 859 34.57 30.89 -63.48
N LEU A 860 35.12 31.09 -62.28
CA LEU A 860 34.57 30.53 -61.05
C LEU A 860 33.13 31.00 -60.82
N LYS A 861 32.87 32.31 -60.92
CA LYS A 861 31.52 32.87 -60.78
C LYS A 861 30.54 32.28 -61.80
N ALA A 862 30.98 32.12 -63.06
CA ALA A 862 30.15 31.54 -64.10
C ALA A 862 29.89 30.03 -63.89
N LYS A 863 30.87 29.27 -63.40
CA LYS A 863 30.69 27.85 -63.03
C LYS A 863 29.74 27.69 -61.85
N LEU A 864 29.87 28.52 -60.81
CA LEU A 864 28.94 28.54 -59.66
C LEU A 864 27.51 28.91 -60.09
N GLY A 865 27.37 29.93 -60.95
CA GLY A 865 26.08 30.34 -61.48
C GLY A 865 25.37 29.25 -62.32
N LEU A 866 26.11 28.34 -62.95
CA LEU A 866 25.54 27.22 -63.71
C LEU A 866 25.04 26.07 -62.83
N ILE A 867 25.62 25.87 -61.65
CA ILE A 867 25.15 24.88 -60.67
C ILE A 867 23.94 25.42 -59.89
N GLY A 868 23.76 26.74 -59.88
CA GLY A 868 22.65 27.41 -59.20
C GLY A 868 22.85 27.51 -57.69
N GLY A 869 21.91 28.18 -57.02
CA GLY A 869 21.93 28.46 -55.58
C GLY A 869 22.15 29.94 -55.25
N GLU A 870 21.71 30.35 -54.05
CA GLU A 870 21.91 31.72 -53.57
C GLU A 870 23.40 31.96 -53.28
N ASP A 871 23.94 33.03 -53.86
CA ASP A 871 25.29 33.53 -53.59
C ASP A 871 25.35 34.03 -52.14
N THR A 872 25.64 33.14 -51.19
CA THR A 872 26.03 33.52 -49.82
C THR A 872 27.46 34.06 -49.83
N GLY A 873 27.69 35.11 -50.63
CA GLY A 873 28.95 35.83 -50.71
C GLY A 873 29.21 36.62 -49.43
N LYS A 874 29.71 35.94 -48.40
CA LYS A 874 30.50 36.59 -47.35
C LYS A 874 31.90 35.98 -47.42
N ALA A 875 32.83 36.75 -47.98
CA ALA A 875 34.25 36.42 -47.94
C ALA A 875 34.69 36.22 -46.47
N PRO A 876 35.57 35.25 -46.17
CA PRO A 876 36.12 35.12 -44.83
C PRO A 876 36.97 36.37 -44.54
N GLU A 877 36.52 37.16 -43.57
CA GLU A 877 37.30 38.22 -42.97
C GLU A 877 38.58 37.59 -42.41
N SER A 878 39.74 38.05 -42.87
CA SER A 878 41.04 37.54 -42.45
C SER A 878 41.16 37.61 -40.93
N ALA A 879 41.46 36.48 -40.31
CA ALA A 879 41.76 36.39 -38.88
C ALA A 879 42.81 37.45 -38.48
N ALA A 880 42.45 38.30 -37.53
CA ALA A 880 43.40 39.17 -36.84
C ALA A 880 44.41 38.28 -36.07
N PRO A 881 45.72 38.64 -36.06
CA PRO A 881 46.71 37.87 -35.34
C PRO A 881 46.54 38.06 -33.82
N ALA A 882 46.67 36.96 -33.07
CA ALA A 882 46.65 36.95 -31.62
C ALA A 882 47.74 37.86 -31.03
N PRO A 883 47.50 38.54 -29.90
CA PRO A 883 48.50 39.41 -29.27
C PRO A 883 49.64 38.60 -28.66
N ALA A 884 50.87 39.02 -28.93
CA ALA A 884 52.10 38.46 -28.36
C ALA A 884 52.19 38.69 -26.84
N PRO A 885 52.86 37.80 -26.08
CA PRO A 885 53.01 37.93 -24.63
C PRO A 885 53.98 39.09 -24.27
N PRO A 886 53.79 39.75 -23.12
CA PRO A 886 54.64 40.87 -22.72
C PRO A 886 56.02 40.37 -22.27
N SER A 887 57.06 40.82 -22.97
CA SER A 887 58.44 40.72 -22.54
C SER A 887 58.75 41.76 -21.46
N ALA A 888 59.28 41.28 -20.34
CA ALA A 888 59.78 42.09 -19.24
C ALA A 888 61.18 42.64 -19.54
N SER A 889 61.33 43.97 -19.40
CA SER A 889 62.57 44.69 -19.07
C SER A 889 62.16 46.09 -18.62
N GLY A 890 62.56 46.67 -17.49
CA GLY A 890 63.46 46.34 -16.41
C GLY A 890 63.56 47.59 -15.52
N GLY A 891 63.88 47.45 -14.23
CA GLY A 891 64.20 48.61 -13.38
C GLY A 891 63.83 48.45 -11.90
N LYS A 892 64.79 47.90 -11.13
CA LYS A 892 64.93 47.93 -9.65
C LYS A 892 65.17 49.37 -9.13
N PRO A 893 65.04 49.69 -7.82
CA PRO A 893 65.71 49.03 -6.68
C PRO A 893 64.94 47.88 -6.03
#